data_AF-A0A7C3QT97-F1
#
_entry.id   AF-A0A7C3QT97-F1
#
_cell.length_a   1.000
_cell.length_b   1.000
_cell.length_c   1.000
_cell.angle_alpha   90.00
_cell.angle_beta   90.00
_cell.angle_gamma   90.00
#
_symmetry.space_group_name_H-M   'P 1'
#
loop_
_entity.id
_entity.type
_entity.pdbx_description
1 polymer ?
#
loop_
_entity_poly.entity_id
_entity_poly.type
_entity_poly.pdbx_seq_one_letter_code
_entity_poly.pdbx_strand_id
1 'polypeptide(L)'
;GSYGVGVVFLPRDPQAHTECEAIVSQCITEMGQECLGWRRVDTDNRALGERVKAVEPSIYQVFVKKAETIDSDAFERKLYVIRKHAQTLVSRSPLRGTEYFYIPSMSYKTLSYKGQLITDQLPGYFADLNDPDFESAIALVHSRFSTNTFPTWPLAQPFRYLAHNGEINTLRGNINWMRARESMLRSKLFTRDELDKIYPYLINESGGSDSSILDNVVELLTLAGRSLPHVLMMMVPEAWKDEEMDEERKAFYEYHATFMEPWDGPASIAFTDGKIIGATLDRNGLRPSRYCVTRDDILVMASEQGALEFPAEEIVLKGRLQPGKMFLADLEEGRIIGDAELKAQISTAHPYGDWVDTQKINLDDLPLNCEVKQPDHATLLERQKCFGYSQEDMKMILTPMANEAYEATGSMGNDAALSVLSHRSINLYNYFHQLFAQVTNPPIDPIREESVMSLTAYIGPQGNLFQEADEKRKFIKLPHPVLTNEQFEKLRGVSELNFKAKTIKILFDADKKGALQSALDTLIDKAEQAVKEGYQVIILSTRGTGKHKAAIPTLLATSAVHQHLVKKGIRTNCGLVVESGEAREIHHFATLIGYGANAVNPYLAFETIEDMRKRALIREEISHEQAIGNYIKAIGKGIFKVMSKMGISTIRS
;
A
#
# COMPACT_ATOMS: atom_id res chain seq x y z
N GLY A 1 11.61 -25.98 -18.42
CA GLY A 1 12.77 -26.89 -18.42
C GLY A 1 12.57 -28.02 -17.43
N SER A 2 13.43 -29.05 -17.48
CA SER A 2 13.42 -30.16 -16.50
C SER A 2 14.19 -29.83 -15.21
N TYR A 3 14.84 -28.66 -15.16
CA TYR A 3 15.55 -28.13 -14.00
C TYR A 3 15.36 -26.61 -13.93
N GLY A 4 15.61 -26.04 -12.75
CA GLY A 4 15.67 -24.61 -12.50
C GLY A 4 17.05 -24.21 -11.97
N VAL A 5 17.35 -22.91 -12.05
CA VAL A 5 18.64 -22.35 -11.64
C VAL A 5 18.42 -21.25 -10.61
N GLY A 6 19.10 -21.37 -9.48
CA GLY A 6 19.19 -20.32 -8.48
C GLY A 6 20.51 -19.56 -8.59
N VAL A 7 20.49 -18.26 -8.86
CA VAL A 7 21.66 -17.41 -8.63
C VAL A 7 21.70 -17.08 -7.15
N VAL A 8 22.83 -17.30 -6.50
CA VAL A 8 23.01 -17.16 -5.06
C VAL A 8 24.27 -16.33 -4.79
N PHE A 9 24.09 -15.25 -4.03
CA PHE A 9 25.15 -14.50 -3.39
C PHE A 9 25.45 -15.16 -2.06
N LEU A 10 26.64 -15.73 -1.92
CA LEU A 10 27.13 -16.36 -0.71
C LEU A 10 28.18 -15.49 -0.03
N PRO A 11 28.30 -15.57 1.30
CA PRO A 11 29.39 -14.92 2.03
C PRO A 11 30.77 -15.37 1.55
N ARG A 12 31.79 -14.52 1.74
CA ARG A 12 33.20 -14.88 1.51
C ARG A 12 33.82 -15.66 2.66
N ASP A 13 33.30 -15.45 3.86
CA ASP A 13 33.73 -16.21 5.03
C ASP A 13 33.38 -17.70 4.83
N PRO A 14 34.37 -18.63 4.92
CA PRO A 14 34.13 -20.04 4.62
C PRO A 14 33.09 -20.72 5.52
N GLN A 15 32.96 -20.31 6.79
CA GLN A 15 31.98 -20.89 7.71
C GLN A 15 30.57 -20.43 7.34
N ALA A 16 30.39 -19.11 7.16
CA ALA A 16 29.11 -18.56 6.75
C ALA A 16 28.68 -19.03 5.35
N HIS A 17 29.64 -19.22 4.45
CA HIS A 17 29.41 -19.79 3.11
C HIS A 17 28.84 -21.20 3.21
N THR A 18 29.53 -22.09 3.93
CA THR A 18 29.14 -23.50 4.08
C THR A 18 27.76 -23.61 4.75
N GLU A 19 27.48 -22.79 5.76
CA GLU A 19 26.17 -22.72 6.41
C GLU A 19 25.07 -22.33 5.41
N CYS A 20 25.27 -21.24 4.64
CA CYS A 20 24.27 -20.78 3.68
C CYS A 20 24.00 -21.82 2.59
N GLU A 21 25.06 -22.46 2.07
CA GLU A 21 24.95 -23.51 1.05
C GLU A 21 24.19 -24.75 1.58
N ALA A 22 24.49 -25.15 2.83
CA ALA A 22 23.81 -26.25 3.50
C ALA A 22 22.32 -25.94 3.73
N ILE A 23 21.97 -24.73 4.18
CA ILE A 23 20.58 -24.29 4.37
C ILE A 23 19.82 -24.34 3.04
N VAL A 24 20.40 -23.83 1.94
CA VAL A 24 19.74 -23.86 0.62
C VAL A 24 19.51 -25.31 0.17
N SER A 25 20.53 -26.17 0.29
CA SER A 25 20.44 -27.58 -0.10
C SER A 25 19.42 -28.36 0.74
N GLN A 26 19.33 -28.05 2.03
CA GLN A 26 18.31 -28.58 2.94
C GLN A 26 16.90 -28.14 2.48
N CYS A 27 16.68 -26.86 2.23
CA CYS A 27 15.38 -26.34 1.78
C CYS A 27 14.92 -26.99 0.46
N ILE A 28 15.84 -27.21 -0.48
CA ILE A 28 15.57 -27.91 -1.74
C ILE A 28 15.04 -29.32 -1.47
N THR A 29 15.73 -30.07 -0.61
CA THR A 29 15.38 -31.45 -0.25
C THR A 29 14.06 -31.52 0.52
N GLU A 30 13.84 -30.62 1.48
CA GLU A 30 12.59 -30.53 2.26
C GLU A 30 11.36 -30.28 1.38
N MET A 31 11.52 -29.53 0.29
CA MET A 31 10.46 -29.27 -0.70
C MET A 31 10.32 -30.37 -1.76
N GLY A 32 11.00 -31.51 -1.56
CA GLY A 32 10.92 -32.69 -2.41
C GLY A 32 11.57 -32.52 -3.78
N GLN A 33 12.50 -31.57 -3.91
CA GLN A 33 13.28 -31.37 -5.13
C GLN A 33 14.69 -31.94 -4.96
N GLU A 34 15.40 -32.15 -6.07
CA GLU A 34 16.76 -32.72 -6.07
C GLU A 34 17.78 -31.63 -6.40
N CYS A 35 18.79 -31.44 -5.54
CA CYS A 35 19.92 -30.56 -5.81
C CYS A 35 20.94 -31.29 -6.70
N LEU A 36 21.09 -30.84 -7.95
CA LEU A 36 22.02 -31.44 -8.91
C LEU A 36 23.48 -31.04 -8.65
N GLY A 37 23.67 -29.85 -8.09
CA GLY A 37 25.00 -29.35 -7.75
C GLY A 37 25.09 -27.82 -7.79
N TRP A 38 26.27 -27.35 -7.40
CA TRP A 38 26.63 -25.94 -7.35
C TRP A 38 27.72 -25.63 -8.37
N ARG A 39 27.58 -24.50 -9.07
CA ARG A 39 28.58 -23.94 -9.98
C ARG A 39 29.00 -22.57 -9.46
N ARG A 40 30.30 -22.36 -9.28
CA ARG A 40 30.81 -20.99 -9.05
C ARG A 40 30.69 -20.20 -10.36
N VAL A 41 30.16 -18.99 -10.29
CA VAL A 41 30.07 -18.10 -11.46
C VAL A 41 31.42 -17.43 -11.67
N ASP A 42 31.92 -17.49 -12.90
CA ASP A 42 33.17 -16.85 -13.28
C ASP A 42 32.96 -15.33 -13.33
N THR A 43 33.66 -14.63 -12.43
CA THR A 43 33.51 -13.19 -12.21
C THR A 43 34.86 -12.47 -12.26
N ASP A 44 34.88 -11.27 -12.85
CA ASP A 44 36.08 -10.42 -12.92
C ASP A 44 35.86 -9.07 -12.24
N ASN A 45 36.39 -8.94 -11.02
CA ASN A 45 36.23 -7.75 -10.21
C ASN A 45 37.34 -6.70 -10.38
N ARG A 46 38.29 -6.87 -11.33
CA ARG A 46 39.47 -6.00 -11.47
C ARG A 46 39.09 -4.52 -11.64
N ALA A 47 38.02 -4.24 -12.39
CA ALA A 47 37.53 -2.90 -12.67
C ALA A 47 36.71 -2.26 -11.52
N LEU A 48 36.40 -3.01 -10.45
CA LEU A 48 35.56 -2.51 -9.37
C LEU A 48 36.34 -1.61 -8.40
N GLY A 49 35.66 -0.61 -7.85
CA GLY A 49 36.21 0.20 -6.76
C GLY A 49 36.35 -0.58 -5.45
N GLU A 50 37.33 -0.24 -4.63
CA GLU A 50 37.65 -0.96 -3.38
C GLU A 50 36.47 -1.09 -2.41
N ARG A 51 35.61 -0.05 -2.32
CA ARG A 51 34.40 -0.11 -1.48
C ARG A 51 33.40 -1.15 -1.96
N VAL A 52 33.30 -1.36 -3.27
CA VAL A 52 32.40 -2.37 -3.87
C VAL A 52 32.98 -3.76 -3.69
N LYS A 53 34.29 -3.93 -3.93
CA LYS A 53 35.02 -5.18 -3.69
C LYS A 53 34.94 -5.64 -2.24
N ALA A 54 34.93 -4.72 -1.28
CA ALA A 54 34.84 -5.04 0.14
C ALA A 54 33.53 -5.74 0.53
N VAL A 55 32.43 -5.44 -0.16
CA VAL A 55 31.10 -6.01 0.09
C VAL A 55 30.63 -6.97 -1.00
N GLU A 56 31.52 -7.33 -1.92
CA GLU A 56 31.24 -8.23 -3.03
C GLU A 56 31.02 -9.67 -2.51
N PRO A 57 29.88 -10.30 -2.84
CA PRO A 57 29.61 -11.67 -2.45
C PRO A 57 30.38 -12.66 -3.34
N SER A 58 30.45 -13.91 -2.88
CA SER A 58 30.85 -15.03 -3.75
C SER A 58 29.60 -15.48 -4.54
N ILE A 59 29.64 -15.43 -5.86
CA ILE A 59 28.46 -15.69 -6.70
C ILE A 59 28.46 -17.14 -7.20
N TYR A 60 27.38 -17.86 -6.93
CA TYR A 60 27.18 -19.25 -7.29
C TYR A 60 25.82 -19.45 -7.97
N GLN A 61 25.73 -20.52 -8.76
CA GLN A 61 24.51 -21.07 -9.28
C GLN A 61 24.24 -22.42 -8.62
N VAL A 62 22.99 -22.65 -8.20
CA VAL A 62 22.51 -23.96 -7.76
C VAL A 62 21.52 -24.50 -8.80
N PHE A 63 21.74 -25.74 -9.22
CA PHE A 63 20.87 -26.43 -10.17
C PHE A 63 19.90 -27.34 -9.44
N VAL A 64 18.61 -27.12 -9.65
CA VAL A 64 17.53 -27.85 -8.96
C VAL A 64 16.75 -28.63 -9.99
N LYS A 65 16.70 -29.95 -9.86
CA LYS A 65 15.91 -30.80 -10.74
C LYS A 65 14.46 -30.86 -10.25
N LYS A 66 13.55 -30.76 -11.21
CA LYS A 66 12.11 -30.87 -10.96
C LYS A 66 11.75 -32.30 -10.58
N ALA A 67 10.96 -32.47 -9.53
CA ALA A 67 10.37 -33.76 -9.18
C ALA A 67 9.40 -34.25 -10.27
N GLU A 68 9.39 -35.54 -10.57
CA GLU A 68 8.52 -36.13 -11.61
C GLU A 68 7.02 -36.01 -11.29
N THR A 69 6.68 -35.82 -10.01
CA THR A 69 5.31 -35.76 -9.50
C THR A 69 4.63 -34.41 -9.70
N ILE A 70 5.34 -33.39 -10.20
CA ILE A 70 4.83 -32.02 -10.32
C ILE A 70 4.98 -31.45 -11.74
N ASP A 71 4.00 -30.63 -12.12
CA ASP A 71 4.09 -29.83 -13.34
C ASP A 71 5.09 -28.66 -13.19
N SER A 72 5.35 -27.97 -14.29
CA SER A 72 6.34 -26.89 -14.33
C SER A 72 5.90 -25.66 -13.51
N ASP A 73 4.61 -25.36 -13.39
CA ASP A 73 4.13 -24.20 -12.64
C ASP A 73 4.18 -24.47 -11.13
N ALA A 74 3.85 -25.70 -10.72
CA ALA A 74 4.08 -26.19 -9.37
C ALA A 74 5.57 -26.17 -9.03
N PHE A 75 6.43 -26.53 -9.98
CA PHE A 75 7.88 -26.44 -9.77
C PHE A 75 8.36 -25.00 -9.54
N GLU A 76 7.88 -24.02 -10.32
CA GLU A 76 8.19 -22.60 -10.07
C GLU A 76 7.73 -22.16 -8.67
N ARG A 77 6.53 -22.57 -8.25
CA ARG A 77 6.03 -22.32 -6.89
C ARG A 77 6.93 -22.94 -5.83
N LYS A 78 7.46 -24.16 -6.04
CA LYS A 78 8.42 -24.79 -5.12
C LYS A 78 9.73 -24.03 -5.06
N LEU A 79 10.29 -23.62 -6.20
CA LEU A 79 11.51 -22.78 -6.25
C LEU A 79 11.33 -21.47 -5.48
N TYR A 80 10.16 -20.84 -5.61
CA TYR A 80 9.79 -19.66 -4.84
C TYR A 80 9.79 -19.92 -3.33
N VAL A 81 9.12 -20.98 -2.87
CA VAL A 81 9.08 -21.36 -1.44
C VAL A 81 10.49 -21.66 -0.92
N ILE A 82 11.28 -22.45 -1.65
CA ILE A 82 12.67 -22.78 -1.31
C ILE A 82 13.46 -21.49 -1.09
N ARG A 83 13.39 -20.55 -2.03
CA ARG A 83 14.11 -19.28 -1.95
C ARG A 83 13.71 -18.47 -0.72
N LYS A 84 12.41 -18.27 -0.48
CA LYS A 84 11.92 -17.51 0.68
C LYS A 84 12.25 -18.18 2.00
N HIS A 85 12.17 -19.51 2.04
CA HIS A 85 12.48 -20.27 3.25
C HIS A 85 13.98 -20.22 3.57
N ALA A 86 14.85 -20.42 2.58
CA ALA A 86 16.29 -20.32 2.75
C ALA A 86 16.69 -18.92 3.23
N GLN A 87 16.14 -17.86 2.63
CA GLN A 87 16.37 -16.48 3.09
C GLN A 87 15.92 -16.26 4.54
N THR A 88 14.79 -16.84 4.93
CA THR A 88 14.32 -16.79 6.32
C THR A 88 15.28 -17.50 7.28
N LEU A 89 15.68 -18.73 6.96
CA LEU A 89 16.57 -19.52 7.82
C LEU A 89 17.95 -18.87 7.94
N VAL A 90 18.54 -18.41 6.83
CA VAL A 90 19.83 -17.70 6.85
C VAL A 90 19.74 -16.41 7.67
N SER A 91 18.67 -15.63 7.53
CA SER A 91 18.50 -14.39 8.33
C SER A 91 18.41 -14.62 9.84
N ARG A 92 18.10 -15.85 10.28
CA ARG A 92 18.05 -16.26 11.69
C ARG A 92 19.33 -16.94 12.16
N SER A 93 20.27 -17.21 11.25
CA SER A 93 21.56 -17.81 11.61
C SER A 93 22.35 -16.83 12.50
N PRO A 94 22.92 -17.29 13.62
CA PRO A 94 23.74 -16.44 14.49
C PRO A 94 25.15 -16.21 13.92
N LEU A 95 25.53 -16.90 12.83
CA LEU A 95 26.84 -16.78 12.22
C LEU A 95 27.00 -15.41 11.54
N ARG A 96 28.07 -14.70 11.91
CA ARG A 96 28.46 -13.44 11.27
C ARG A 96 28.85 -13.70 9.82
N GLY A 97 28.54 -12.75 8.93
CA GLY A 97 28.78 -12.84 7.51
C GLY A 97 27.58 -13.38 6.72
N THR A 98 26.60 -14.02 7.37
CA THR A 98 25.37 -14.49 6.71
C THR A 98 24.50 -13.34 6.19
N GLU A 99 24.71 -12.11 6.65
CA GLU A 99 24.03 -10.91 6.16
C GLU A 99 24.30 -10.59 4.68
N TYR A 100 25.38 -11.14 4.09
CA TYR A 100 25.69 -11.00 2.66
C TYR A 100 24.93 -11.99 1.78
N PHE A 101 24.19 -12.94 2.38
CA PHE A 101 23.41 -13.92 1.66
C PHE A 101 22.21 -13.32 0.94
N TYR A 102 22.05 -13.64 -0.33
CA TYR A 102 20.89 -13.24 -1.11
C TYR A 102 20.71 -14.12 -2.34
N ILE A 103 19.47 -14.34 -2.79
CA ILE A 103 19.19 -15.15 -3.99
C ILE A 103 18.55 -14.25 -5.05
N PRO A 104 19.30 -13.63 -6.00
CA PRO A 104 18.73 -12.78 -7.04
C PRO A 104 17.56 -13.40 -7.80
N SER A 105 17.70 -14.63 -8.27
CA SER A 105 16.67 -15.38 -8.97
C SER A 105 16.75 -16.85 -8.58
N MET A 106 15.62 -17.55 -8.62
CA MET A 106 15.55 -19.00 -8.53
C MET A 106 14.30 -19.46 -9.28
N SER A 107 14.49 -19.82 -10.55
CA SER A 107 13.41 -20.06 -11.51
C SER A 107 13.85 -21.09 -12.55
N TYR A 108 12.89 -21.72 -13.22
CA TYR A 108 13.16 -22.50 -14.44
C TYR A 108 13.08 -21.66 -15.72
N LYS A 109 12.61 -20.41 -15.63
CA LYS A 109 12.34 -19.51 -16.77
C LYS A 109 13.29 -18.31 -16.81
N THR A 110 13.65 -17.75 -15.65
CA THR A 110 14.37 -16.48 -15.57
C THR A 110 15.67 -16.59 -14.78
N LEU A 111 16.66 -15.78 -15.16
CA LEU A 111 17.96 -15.71 -14.54
C LEU A 111 18.37 -14.24 -14.39
N SER A 112 18.86 -13.84 -13.21
CA SER A 112 19.21 -12.44 -12.92
C SER A 112 20.71 -12.29 -12.60
N TYR A 113 21.47 -11.76 -13.54
CA TYR A 113 22.82 -11.25 -13.31
C TYR A 113 22.76 -9.78 -12.91
N LYS A 114 23.18 -9.47 -11.68
CA LYS A 114 23.15 -8.10 -11.15
C LYS A 114 24.24 -7.87 -10.12
N GLY A 115 24.57 -6.61 -9.87
CA GLY A 115 25.57 -6.24 -8.89
C GLY A 115 25.72 -4.73 -8.74
N GLN A 116 26.69 -4.33 -7.91
CA GLN A 116 27.08 -2.93 -7.73
C GLN A 116 28.07 -2.52 -8.83
N LEU A 117 27.56 -2.45 -10.06
CA LEU A 117 28.32 -2.26 -11.29
C LEU A 117 27.83 -1.00 -12.01
N ILE A 118 28.73 -0.30 -12.70
CA ILE A 118 28.31 0.64 -13.76
C ILE A 118 27.87 -0.20 -14.97
N THR A 119 26.98 0.32 -15.79
CA THR A 119 26.33 -0.42 -16.88
C THR A 119 27.30 -1.06 -17.87
N ASP A 120 28.42 -0.41 -18.18
CA ASP A 120 29.48 -0.90 -19.07
C ASP A 120 30.32 -2.03 -18.46
N GLN A 121 30.32 -2.15 -17.13
CA GLN A 121 31.06 -3.19 -16.41
C GLN A 121 30.33 -4.53 -16.39
N LEU A 122 29.02 -4.57 -16.65
CA LEU A 122 28.21 -5.79 -16.51
C LEU A 122 28.71 -6.95 -17.40
N PRO A 123 28.96 -6.78 -18.70
CA PRO A 123 29.47 -7.86 -19.55
C PRO A 123 30.90 -8.26 -19.18
N GLY A 124 31.73 -7.31 -18.74
CA GLY A 124 33.10 -7.61 -18.33
C GLY A 124 33.17 -8.36 -16.99
N TYR A 125 32.23 -8.09 -16.09
CA TYR A 125 32.19 -8.71 -14.76
C TYR A 125 31.67 -10.14 -14.80
N PHE A 126 30.61 -10.44 -15.59
CA PHE A 126 30.06 -11.78 -15.71
C PHE A 126 30.44 -12.42 -17.05
N ALA A 127 31.39 -13.35 -17.03
CA ALA A 127 31.91 -13.99 -18.24
C ALA A 127 30.80 -14.69 -19.06
N ASP A 128 29.83 -15.31 -18.36
CA ASP A 128 28.68 -16.00 -18.95
C ASP A 128 27.89 -15.14 -19.95
N LEU A 129 27.84 -13.81 -19.77
CA LEU A 129 27.08 -12.92 -20.65
C LEU A 129 27.73 -12.71 -22.03
N ASN A 130 29.00 -13.09 -22.19
CA ASN A 130 29.69 -13.06 -23.49
C ASN A 130 29.78 -14.45 -24.13
N ASP A 131 29.24 -15.48 -23.49
CA ASP A 131 29.22 -16.82 -24.05
C ASP A 131 28.27 -16.85 -25.25
N PRO A 132 28.68 -17.36 -26.43
CA PRO A 132 27.82 -17.42 -27.60
C PRO A 132 26.58 -18.32 -27.41
N ASP A 133 26.61 -19.26 -26.47
CA ASP A 133 25.45 -20.11 -26.15
C ASP A 133 24.46 -19.40 -25.20
N PHE A 134 24.78 -18.19 -24.72
CA PHE A 134 23.89 -17.39 -23.86
C PHE A 134 22.83 -16.67 -24.71
N GLU A 135 21.80 -17.42 -25.10
CA GLU A 135 20.67 -16.91 -25.87
C GLU A 135 19.46 -16.63 -24.97
N SER A 136 18.70 -15.57 -25.27
CA SER A 136 17.45 -15.26 -24.60
C SER A 136 16.48 -14.52 -25.51
N ALA A 137 15.20 -14.87 -25.40
CA ALA A 137 14.10 -14.12 -26.04
C ALA A 137 13.77 -12.81 -25.29
N ILE A 138 14.15 -12.69 -24.01
CA ILE A 138 13.85 -11.53 -23.16
C ILE A 138 15.14 -11.03 -22.49
N ALA A 139 15.36 -9.73 -22.55
CA ALA A 139 16.35 -9.05 -21.73
C ALA A 139 15.72 -7.88 -20.98
N LEU A 140 15.92 -7.84 -19.66
CA LEU A 140 15.49 -6.74 -18.80
C LEU A 140 16.71 -6.15 -18.11
N VAL A 141 16.99 -4.88 -18.37
CA VAL A 141 18.16 -4.17 -17.83
C VAL A 141 17.71 -2.99 -17.00
N HIS A 142 18.37 -2.77 -15.87
CA HIS A 142 18.07 -1.64 -14.99
C HIS A 142 19.35 -1.03 -14.41
N SER A 143 19.44 0.30 -14.46
CA SER A 143 20.49 1.07 -13.77
C SER A 143 19.85 1.92 -12.67
N ARG A 144 20.38 1.80 -11.44
CA ARG A 144 19.79 2.44 -10.25
C ARG A 144 20.64 3.62 -9.78
N PHE A 145 19.98 4.74 -9.50
CA PHE A 145 20.57 5.83 -8.73
C PHE A 145 20.18 5.69 -7.24
N SER A 146 21.13 5.83 -6.32
CA SER A 146 20.93 5.67 -4.88
C SER A 146 21.32 6.95 -4.15
N THR A 147 20.50 7.38 -3.19
CA THR A 147 20.85 8.48 -2.27
C THR A 147 21.84 8.04 -1.18
N ASN A 148 22.10 6.74 -1.04
CA ASN A 148 23.06 6.18 -0.09
C ASN A 148 24.42 5.91 -0.77
N THR A 149 25.51 6.27 -0.09
CA THR A 149 26.90 6.03 -0.51
C THR A 149 27.43 4.63 -0.18
N PHE A 150 26.70 3.83 0.61
CA PHE A 150 27.11 2.47 0.97
C PHE A 150 26.61 1.44 -0.07
N PRO A 151 27.52 0.73 -0.76
CA PRO A 151 27.14 -0.24 -1.79
C PRO A 151 26.46 -1.47 -1.18
N THR A 152 25.37 -1.92 -1.79
CA THR A 152 24.60 -3.09 -1.36
C THR A 152 24.20 -3.93 -2.58
N TRP A 153 24.90 -5.03 -2.80
CA TRP A 153 24.67 -5.93 -3.95
C TRP A 153 23.22 -6.41 -4.10
N PRO A 154 22.52 -6.81 -3.02
CA PRO A 154 21.12 -7.26 -3.11
C PRO A 154 20.13 -6.23 -3.65
N LEU A 155 20.42 -4.92 -3.48
CA LEU A 155 19.53 -3.82 -3.88
C LEU A 155 19.69 -3.41 -5.34
N ALA A 156 20.66 -3.97 -6.07
CA ALA A 156 20.70 -3.86 -7.52
C ALA A 156 19.44 -4.51 -8.12
N GLN A 157 19.02 -4.00 -9.28
CA GLN A 157 17.89 -4.50 -10.05
C GLN A 157 18.38 -5.06 -11.39
N PRO A 158 17.60 -5.93 -12.08
CA PRO A 158 16.22 -6.33 -11.81
C PRO A 158 15.99 -7.10 -10.50
N PHE A 159 14.75 -7.08 -10.02
CA PHE A 159 14.26 -8.10 -9.09
C PHE A 159 13.70 -9.29 -9.88
N ARG A 160 12.85 -10.12 -9.29
CA ARG A 160 12.49 -11.42 -9.90
C ARG A 160 11.49 -11.26 -11.02
N TYR A 161 10.52 -10.39 -10.80
CA TYR A 161 9.46 -10.08 -11.75
C TYR A 161 9.57 -8.65 -12.26
N LEU A 162 10.15 -7.73 -11.48
CA LEU A 162 10.11 -6.30 -11.75
C LEU A 162 11.48 -5.64 -11.90
N ALA A 163 11.52 -4.62 -12.77
CA ALA A 163 12.47 -3.52 -12.74
C ALA A 163 11.68 -2.21 -12.59
N HIS A 164 11.98 -1.46 -11.53
CA HIS A 164 11.23 -0.28 -11.11
C HIS A 164 12.13 0.95 -11.13
N ASN A 165 11.83 1.86 -12.04
CA ASN A 165 12.34 3.23 -12.06
C ASN A 165 11.31 4.13 -11.38
N GLY A 166 11.59 4.53 -10.14
CA GLY A 166 10.61 5.25 -9.35
C GLY A 166 10.85 5.20 -7.85
N GLU A 167 9.84 5.62 -7.09
CA GLU A 167 9.77 5.53 -5.63
C GLU A 167 8.33 5.29 -5.20
N ILE A 168 8.11 4.34 -4.30
CA ILE A 168 6.77 4.10 -3.72
C ILE A 168 6.59 4.95 -2.46
N ASN A 169 5.82 6.03 -2.56
CA ASN A 169 5.64 6.99 -1.46
C ASN A 169 4.62 6.54 -0.40
N THR A 170 3.83 5.50 -0.68
CA THR A 170 2.87 4.90 0.27
C THR A 170 3.39 3.65 0.99
N LEU A 171 4.69 3.34 0.85
CA LEU A 171 5.29 2.08 1.27
C LEU A 171 4.95 1.67 2.72
N ARG A 172 5.00 2.62 3.67
CA ARG A 172 4.74 2.32 5.09
C ARG A 172 3.30 1.86 5.32
N GLY A 173 2.33 2.48 4.63
CA GLY A 173 0.93 2.06 4.65
C GLY A 173 0.77 0.66 4.08
N ASN A 174 1.32 0.45 2.88
CA ASN A 174 1.26 -0.82 2.16
C ASN A 174 1.85 -1.99 2.98
N ILE A 175 3.00 -1.78 3.63
CA ILE A 175 3.65 -2.78 4.49
C ILE A 175 2.74 -3.15 5.67
N ASN A 176 2.17 -2.16 6.35
CA ASN A 176 1.31 -2.39 7.51
C ASN A 176 0.06 -3.17 7.11
N TRP A 177 -0.52 -2.85 5.96
CA TRP A 177 -1.67 -3.55 5.44
C TRP A 177 -1.35 -4.99 5.01
N MET A 178 -0.21 -5.22 4.35
CA MET A 178 0.24 -6.57 4.03
C MET A 178 0.47 -7.43 5.29
N ARG A 179 1.04 -6.86 6.35
CA ARG A 179 1.14 -7.55 7.65
C ARG A 179 -0.22 -7.86 8.25
N ALA A 180 -1.15 -6.93 8.20
CA ALA A 180 -2.49 -7.13 8.72
C ALA A 180 -3.24 -8.28 8.02
N ARG A 181 -2.89 -8.59 6.77
CA ARG A 181 -3.52 -9.63 5.94
C ARG A 181 -2.98 -11.04 6.16
N GLU A 182 -1.80 -11.20 6.74
CA GLU A 182 -1.11 -12.49 6.89
C GLU A 182 -2.00 -13.63 7.43
N SER A 183 -2.84 -13.31 8.42
CA SER A 183 -3.76 -14.25 9.07
C SER A 183 -4.92 -14.69 8.18
N MET A 184 -5.35 -13.88 7.21
CA MET A 184 -6.51 -14.12 6.36
C MET A 184 -6.18 -14.89 5.08
N LEU A 185 -4.90 -14.91 4.71
CA LEU A 185 -4.47 -15.43 3.43
C LEU A 185 -4.63 -16.96 3.38
N ARG A 186 -5.52 -17.40 2.49
CA ARG A 186 -5.80 -18.81 2.17
C ARG A 186 -5.64 -18.98 0.67
N SER A 187 -4.69 -19.80 0.24
CA SER A 187 -4.43 -20.09 -1.17
C SER A 187 -4.94 -21.48 -1.54
N LYS A 188 -5.39 -21.64 -2.80
CA LYS A 188 -5.64 -22.96 -3.40
C LYS A 188 -4.32 -23.62 -3.87
N LEU A 189 -3.30 -22.82 -4.19
CA LEU A 189 -2.05 -23.26 -4.80
C LEU A 189 -0.89 -23.41 -3.80
N PHE A 190 -0.96 -22.72 -2.66
CA PHE A 190 -0.02 -22.87 -1.56
C PHE A 190 -0.67 -23.52 -0.34
N THR A 191 0.02 -24.48 0.24
CA THR A 191 -0.33 -25.05 1.54
C THR A 191 -0.09 -24.04 2.66
N ARG A 192 -0.71 -24.27 3.83
CA ARG A 192 -0.50 -23.39 4.99
C ARG A 192 0.97 -23.38 5.44
N ASP A 193 1.62 -24.54 5.42
CA ASP A 193 3.03 -24.69 5.77
C ASP A 193 3.95 -23.89 4.83
N GLU A 194 3.69 -23.92 3.51
CA GLU A 194 4.45 -23.12 2.54
C GLU A 194 4.26 -21.63 2.77
N LEU A 195 3.03 -21.19 3.03
CA LEU A 195 2.76 -19.78 3.35
C LEU A 195 3.49 -19.33 4.62
N ASP A 196 3.48 -20.15 5.67
CA ASP A 196 4.20 -19.85 6.92
C ASP A 196 5.74 -19.79 6.71
N LYS A 197 6.27 -20.47 5.68
CA LYS A 197 7.68 -20.36 5.24
C LYS A 197 7.96 -19.12 4.40
N ILE A 198 6.98 -18.60 3.66
CA ILE A 198 7.11 -17.42 2.78
C ILE A 198 7.06 -16.11 3.58
N TYR A 199 6.09 -15.95 4.48
CA TYR A 199 5.78 -14.67 5.14
C TYR A 199 6.95 -14.00 5.86
N PRO A 200 7.79 -14.72 6.63
CA PRO A 200 8.84 -14.07 7.41
C PRO A 200 9.80 -13.21 6.57
N TYR A 201 9.97 -13.54 5.28
CA TYR A 201 10.83 -12.80 4.35
C TYR A 201 10.05 -12.03 3.26
N LEU A 202 8.72 -12.09 3.25
CA LEU A 202 7.89 -11.36 2.28
C LEU A 202 8.07 -9.85 2.44
N ILE A 203 7.97 -9.37 3.69
CA ILE A 203 8.15 -7.98 4.09
C ILE A 203 9.48 -7.84 4.84
N ASN A 204 10.57 -7.69 4.10
CA ASN A 204 11.91 -7.48 4.66
C ASN A 204 12.23 -5.98 4.77
N GLU A 205 11.76 -5.33 5.83
CA GLU A 205 12.01 -3.89 6.06
C GLU A 205 13.47 -3.56 6.38
N SER A 206 14.21 -4.47 7.02
CA SER A 206 15.58 -4.19 7.47
C SER A 206 16.60 -4.27 6.34
N GLY A 207 16.30 -4.98 5.24
CA GLY A 207 17.22 -5.16 4.12
C GLY A 207 16.62 -4.94 2.72
N GLY A 208 15.32 -4.70 2.60
CA GLY A 208 14.64 -4.50 1.32
C GLY A 208 14.44 -3.03 0.96
N SER A 209 14.56 -2.70 -0.33
CA SER A 209 14.05 -1.44 -0.88
C SER A 209 12.53 -1.50 -1.10
N ASP A 210 11.90 -0.35 -1.27
CA ASP A 210 10.50 -0.19 -1.69
C ASP A 210 10.11 -1.12 -2.86
N SER A 211 10.96 -1.12 -3.88
CA SER A 211 10.85 -1.85 -5.13
C SER A 211 10.98 -3.36 -4.92
N SER A 212 11.83 -3.77 -3.98
CA SER A 212 11.98 -5.19 -3.63
C SER A 212 10.79 -5.74 -2.87
N ILE A 213 10.15 -4.92 -2.04
CA ILE A 213 8.94 -5.31 -1.32
C ILE A 213 7.77 -5.38 -2.30
N LEU A 214 7.66 -4.44 -3.24
CA LEU A 214 6.70 -4.49 -4.33
C LEU A 214 6.87 -5.78 -5.16
N ASP A 215 8.09 -6.11 -5.60
CA ASP A 215 8.40 -7.34 -6.35
C ASP A 215 7.98 -8.60 -5.57
N ASN A 216 8.28 -8.66 -4.26
CA ASN A 216 7.91 -9.79 -3.42
C ASN A 216 6.38 -10.02 -3.36
N VAL A 217 5.60 -8.94 -3.27
CA VAL A 217 4.13 -9.04 -3.20
C VAL A 217 3.56 -9.38 -4.57
N VAL A 218 4.09 -8.80 -5.65
CA VAL A 218 3.70 -9.13 -7.03
C VAL A 218 3.97 -10.60 -7.34
N GLU A 219 5.16 -11.09 -7.00
CA GLU A 219 5.54 -12.48 -7.18
C GLU A 219 4.62 -13.43 -6.41
N LEU A 220 4.33 -13.13 -5.13
CA LEU A 220 3.42 -13.94 -4.31
C LEU A 220 2.02 -14.02 -4.94
N LEU A 221 1.47 -12.90 -5.37
CA LEU A 221 0.11 -12.84 -5.93
C LEU A 221 0.02 -13.52 -7.30
N THR A 222 1.07 -13.40 -8.10
CA THR A 222 1.17 -14.04 -9.41
C THR A 222 1.23 -15.55 -9.24
N LEU A 223 2.13 -16.04 -8.38
CA LEU A 223 2.26 -17.47 -8.09
C LEU A 223 1.06 -18.05 -7.31
N ALA A 224 0.24 -17.19 -6.69
CA ALA A 224 -1.01 -17.59 -6.05
C ALA A 224 -2.18 -17.76 -7.05
N GLY A 225 -1.98 -17.48 -8.34
CA GLY A 225 -2.90 -17.87 -9.42
C GLY A 225 -3.41 -16.74 -10.32
N ARG A 226 -3.06 -15.48 -10.03
CA ARG A 226 -3.45 -14.35 -10.91
C ARG A 226 -2.39 -14.14 -12.00
N SER A 227 -2.84 -13.66 -13.17
CA SER A 227 -1.89 -13.21 -14.19
C SER A 227 -1.11 -11.99 -13.70
N LEU A 228 0.14 -11.86 -14.13
CA LEU A 228 0.99 -10.72 -13.75
C LEU A 228 0.36 -9.36 -14.11
N PRO A 229 -0.27 -9.18 -15.29
CA PRO A 229 -1.03 -7.96 -15.61
C PRO A 229 -2.17 -7.67 -14.64
N HIS A 230 -2.94 -8.69 -14.22
CA HIS A 230 -4.01 -8.53 -13.23
C HIS A 230 -3.44 -8.04 -11.91
N VAL A 231 -2.37 -8.67 -11.42
CA VAL A 231 -1.70 -8.27 -10.17
C VAL A 231 -1.27 -6.80 -10.22
N LEU A 232 -0.69 -6.36 -11.34
CA LEU A 232 -0.26 -4.98 -11.52
C LEU A 232 -1.45 -4.01 -11.62
N MET A 233 -2.53 -4.37 -12.32
CA MET A 233 -3.77 -3.57 -12.32
C MET A 233 -4.38 -3.43 -10.92
N MET A 234 -4.22 -4.45 -10.05
CA MET A 234 -4.70 -4.41 -8.67
C MET A 234 -3.80 -3.55 -7.76
N MET A 235 -2.48 -3.66 -7.90
CA MET A 235 -1.51 -2.97 -7.02
C MET A 235 -1.18 -1.55 -7.48
N VAL A 236 -1.12 -1.30 -8.78
CA VAL A 236 -0.85 0.02 -9.39
C VAL A 236 -2.03 0.37 -10.33
N PRO A 237 -3.24 0.57 -9.79
CA PRO A 237 -4.42 0.84 -10.59
C PRO A 237 -4.36 2.24 -11.23
N GLU A 238 -4.88 2.35 -12.45
CA GLU A 238 -5.09 3.64 -13.10
C GLU A 238 -6.13 4.49 -12.36
N ALA A 239 -6.17 5.80 -12.67
CA ALA A 239 -7.19 6.67 -12.14
C ALA A 239 -8.55 6.33 -12.80
N TRP A 240 -9.51 5.84 -12.03
CA TRP A 240 -10.79 5.32 -12.54
C TRP A 240 -12.00 6.19 -12.19
N LYS A 241 -11.77 7.43 -11.74
CA LYS A 241 -12.81 8.47 -11.67
C LYS A 241 -13.14 9.08 -13.04
N ASP A 242 -12.46 8.64 -14.09
CA ASP A 242 -12.67 9.10 -15.44
C ASP A 242 -14.05 8.66 -15.96
N GLU A 243 -14.85 9.62 -16.43
CA GLU A 243 -16.17 9.34 -16.99
C GLU A 243 -16.07 8.54 -18.31
N GLU A 244 -14.94 8.66 -19.03
CA GLU A 244 -14.70 7.96 -20.30
C GLU A 244 -14.32 6.47 -20.13
N MET A 245 -14.08 6.01 -18.90
CA MET A 245 -13.74 4.61 -18.63
C MET A 245 -14.97 3.70 -18.77
N ASP A 246 -14.76 2.50 -19.31
CA ASP A 246 -15.78 1.47 -19.42
C ASP A 246 -16.27 0.98 -18.04
N GLU A 247 -17.56 0.63 -17.94
CA GLU A 247 -18.19 0.29 -16.66
C GLU A 247 -17.66 -1.01 -16.08
N GLU A 248 -17.34 -2.00 -16.93
CA GLU A 248 -16.73 -3.27 -16.52
C GLU A 248 -15.36 -3.03 -15.85
N ARG A 249 -14.54 -2.13 -16.41
CA ARG A 249 -13.25 -1.75 -15.82
C ARG A 249 -13.40 -0.92 -14.56
N LYS A 250 -14.35 0.01 -14.50
CA LYS A 250 -14.67 0.73 -13.25
C LYS A 250 -15.07 -0.26 -12.15
N ALA A 251 -15.92 -1.24 -12.48
CA ALA A 251 -16.34 -2.27 -11.56
C ALA A 251 -15.17 -3.16 -11.10
N PHE A 252 -14.26 -3.53 -12.02
CA PHE A 252 -13.02 -4.24 -11.68
C PHE A 252 -12.20 -3.46 -10.65
N TYR A 253 -11.94 -2.17 -10.89
CA TYR A 253 -11.13 -1.35 -9.98
C TYR A 253 -11.84 -1.10 -8.65
N GLU A 254 -13.15 -0.86 -8.65
CA GLU A 254 -13.93 -0.70 -7.43
C GLU A 254 -13.93 -1.99 -6.60
N TYR A 255 -14.09 -3.15 -7.23
CA TYR A 255 -14.00 -4.44 -6.57
C TYR A 255 -12.64 -4.61 -5.91
N HIS A 256 -11.55 -4.47 -6.67
CA HIS A 256 -10.19 -4.65 -6.16
C HIS A 256 -9.76 -3.57 -5.14
N ALA A 257 -10.37 -2.39 -5.21
CA ALA A 257 -10.24 -1.34 -4.20
C ALA A 257 -10.85 -1.73 -2.84
N THR A 258 -11.40 -2.93 -2.67
CA THR A 258 -11.80 -3.44 -1.36
C THR A 258 -10.86 -4.53 -0.83
N PHE A 259 -9.84 -4.90 -1.61
CA PHE A 259 -8.82 -5.91 -1.29
C PHE A 259 -7.45 -5.28 -1.09
N MET A 260 -7.06 -4.37 -1.99
CA MET A 260 -5.72 -3.80 -2.07
C MET A 260 -5.79 -2.27 -2.14
N GLU A 261 -4.96 -1.60 -1.36
CA GLU A 261 -4.64 -0.19 -1.51
C GLU A 261 -3.62 0.01 -2.63
N PRO A 262 -3.70 1.12 -3.39
CA PRO A 262 -2.70 1.43 -4.40
C PRO A 262 -1.30 1.61 -3.80
N TRP A 263 -0.32 0.99 -4.44
CA TRP A 263 1.11 1.23 -4.22
C TRP A 263 1.51 2.43 -5.07
N ASP A 264 1.32 3.62 -4.50
CA ASP A 264 1.41 4.89 -5.21
C ASP A 264 2.83 5.47 -5.18
N GLY A 265 3.07 6.43 -6.07
CA GLY A 265 4.35 7.09 -6.27
C GLY A 265 4.80 7.05 -7.73
N PRO A 266 5.81 7.86 -8.12
CA PRO A 266 6.33 7.84 -9.48
C PRO A 266 6.84 6.46 -9.82
N ALA A 267 6.34 5.83 -10.87
CA ALA A 267 6.74 4.47 -11.22
C ALA A 267 6.70 4.24 -12.74
N SER A 268 7.82 3.79 -13.28
CA SER A 268 7.86 3.03 -14.53
C SER A 268 8.31 1.62 -14.19
N ILE A 269 7.39 0.68 -14.28
CA ILE A 269 7.60 -0.72 -13.88
C ILE A 269 7.65 -1.54 -15.17
N ALA A 270 8.83 -2.05 -15.50
CA ALA A 270 8.98 -3.11 -16.47
C ALA A 270 8.89 -4.46 -15.75
N PHE A 271 8.21 -5.42 -16.35
CA PHE A 271 7.89 -6.68 -15.69
C PHE A 271 7.92 -7.87 -16.64
N THR A 272 8.22 -9.04 -16.08
CA THR A 272 8.20 -10.32 -16.81
C THR A 272 8.02 -11.48 -15.85
N ASP A 273 7.36 -12.54 -16.30
CA ASP A 273 7.35 -13.85 -15.64
C ASP A 273 8.17 -14.90 -16.42
N GLY A 274 8.94 -14.46 -17.43
CA GLY A 274 9.68 -15.28 -18.38
C GLY A 274 8.87 -15.78 -19.58
N LYS A 275 7.56 -15.54 -19.63
CA LYS A 275 6.70 -15.85 -20.80
C LYS A 275 6.19 -14.57 -21.47
N ILE A 276 5.85 -13.59 -20.67
CA ILE A 276 5.43 -12.26 -21.13
C ILE A 276 6.45 -11.22 -20.69
N ILE A 277 6.57 -10.13 -21.45
CA ILE A 277 7.29 -8.93 -21.04
C ILE A 277 6.38 -7.72 -21.24
N GLY A 278 6.33 -6.84 -20.25
CA GLY A 278 5.51 -5.65 -20.33
C GLY A 278 6.05 -4.50 -19.51
N ALA A 279 5.35 -3.38 -19.59
CA ALA A 279 5.55 -2.27 -18.69
C ALA A 279 4.23 -1.55 -18.38
N THR A 280 4.19 -0.97 -17.19
CA THR A 280 3.11 -0.09 -16.73
C THR A 280 3.70 1.18 -16.13
N LEU A 281 2.99 2.28 -16.27
CA LEU A 281 3.27 3.51 -15.54
C LEU A 281 2.38 3.61 -14.30
N ASP A 282 2.80 4.45 -13.36
CA ASP A 282 1.92 4.95 -12.32
C ASP A 282 0.73 5.73 -12.91
N ARG A 283 -0.28 5.95 -12.08
CA ARG A 283 -1.52 6.65 -12.45
C ARG A 283 -1.32 8.05 -13.02
N ASN A 284 -0.23 8.72 -12.66
CA ASN A 284 0.09 10.09 -13.06
C ASN A 284 1.11 10.12 -14.22
N GLY A 285 1.73 8.97 -14.54
CA GLY A 285 2.76 8.85 -15.56
C GLY A 285 3.97 9.74 -15.29
N LEU A 286 4.46 9.73 -14.05
CA LEU A 286 5.53 10.62 -13.59
C LEU A 286 6.92 10.19 -14.10
N ARG A 287 7.02 9.05 -14.78
CA ARG A 287 8.26 8.51 -15.35
C ARG A 287 8.13 8.26 -16.85
N PRO A 288 9.18 8.54 -17.64
CA PRO A 288 9.15 8.30 -19.07
C PRO A 288 9.33 6.81 -19.38
N SER A 289 8.59 6.33 -20.38
CA SER A 289 8.80 5.02 -21.01
C SER A 289 8.47 5.11 -22.51
N ARG A 290 9.43 4.72 -23.35
CA ARG A 290 9.39 4.78 -24.81
C ARG A 290 9.65 3.40 -25.37
N TYR A 291 9.00 3.07 -26.48
CA TYR A 291 9.24 1.80 -27.15
C TYR A 291 9.32 1.96 -28.67
N CYS A 292 10.03 1.05 -29.32
CA CYS A 292 10.02 0.88 -30.76
C CYS A 292 10.01 -0.61 -31.14
N VAL A 293 9.44 -0.90 -32.32
CA VAL A 293 9.40 -2.24 -32.91
C VAL A 293 10.04 -2.16 -34.28
N THR A 294 10.99 -3.08 -34.53
CA THR A 294 11.70 -3.19 -35.81
C THR A 294 10.95 -4.11 -36.79
N ARG A 295 11.43 -4.21 -38.04
CA ARG A 295 10.89 -5.12 -39.06
C ARG A 295 11.18 -6.59 -38.77
N ASP A 296 12.22 -6.86 -37.99
CA ASP A 296 12.61 -8.21 -37.56
C ASP A 296 11.98 -8.57 -36.21
N ASP A 297 10.84 -7.96 -35.87
CA ASP A 297 10.05 -8.17 -34.65
C ASP A 297 10.83 -7.97 -33.33
N ILE A 298 11.94 -7.23 -33.36
CA ILE A 298 12.64 -6.81 -32.14
C ILE A 298 11.88 -5.64 -31.52
N LEU A 299 11.34 -5.87 -30.32
CA LEU A 299 10.74 -4.86 -29.45
C LEU A 299 11.80 -4.35 -28.46
N VAL A 300 12.02 -3.04 -28.46
CA VAL A 300 12.85 -2.36 -27.46
C VAL A 300 12.01 -1.35 -26.70
N MET A 301 12.10 -1.41 -25.37
CA MET A 301 11.51 -0.42 -24.47
C MET A 301 12.57 0.11 -23.51
N ALA A 302 12.60 1.43 -23.33
CA ALA A 302 13.55 2.10 -22.43
C ALA A 302 12.95 3.39 -21.86
N SER A 303 13.56 3.88 -20.77
CA SER A 303 13.19 5.18 -20.19
C SER A 303 13.46 6.36 -21.14
N GLU A 304 14.41 6.20 -22.07
CA GLU A 304 14.79 7.22 -23.05
C GLU A 304 14.77 6.64 -24.47
N GLN A 305 14.44 7.50 -25.44
CA GLN A 305 14.54 7.15 -26.85
C GLN A 305 16.03 7.10 -27.25
N GLY A 306 16.46 6.02 -27.88
CA GLY A 306 17.85 5.88 -28.35
C GLY A 306 18.77 5.10 -27.41
N ALA A 307 18.22 4.44 -26.38
CA ALA A 307 19.01 3.51 -25.55
C ALA A 307 19.63 2.36 -26.38
N LEU A 308 18.94 1.95 -27.44
CA LEU A 308 19.48 1.11 -28.51
C LEU A 308 19.18 1.79 -29.85
N GLU A 309 20.20 1.88 -30.70
CA GLU A 309 20.09 2.52 -32.02
C GLU A 309 19.75 1.48 -33.09
N PHE A 310 18.72 1.78 -33.88
CA PHE A 310 18.34 1.03 -35.07
C PHE A 310 18.25 1.98 -36.27
N PRO A 311 18.62 1.55 -37.48
CA PRO A 311 18.37 2.30 -38.71
C PRO A 311 16.89 2.70 -38.81
N ALA A 312 16.61 3.94 -39.24
CA ALA A 312 15.26 4.48 -39.23
C ALA A 312 14.30 3.70 -40.14
N GLU A 313 14.82 3.16 -41.24
CA GLU A 313 14.13 2.32 -42.20
C GLU A 313 13.68 0.97 -41.64
N GLU A 314 14.35 0.46 -40.60
CA GLU A 314 14.01 -0.81 -39.94
C GLU A 314 12.89 -0.63 -38.91
N ILE A 315 12.55 0.59 -38.50
CA ILE A 315 11.58 0.82 -37.44
C ILE A 315 10.16 0.91 -37.99
N VAL A 316 9.29 0.00 -37.56
CA VAL A 316 7.89 -0.09 -37.99
C VAL A 316 6.96 0.69 -37.05
N LEU A 317 7.24 0.66 -35.75
CA LEU A 317 6.43 1.33 -34.74
C LEU A 317 7.31 2.10 -33.76
N LYS A 318 6.89 3.32 -33.39
CA LYS A 318 7.46 4.09 -32.28
C LYS A 318 6.33 4.62 -31.42
N GLY A 319 6.48 4.52 -30.09
CA GLY A 319 5.45 4.95 -29.16
C GLY A 319 6.00 5.35 -27.80
N ARG A 320 5.09 5.78 -26.94
CA ARG A 320 5.34 6.03 -25.52
C ARG A 320 4.24 5.41 -24.68
N LEU A 321 4.59 4.97 -23.49
CA LEU A 321 3.59 4.56 -22.52
C LEU A 321 2.89 5.80 -21.95
N GLN A 322 1.59 5.71 -21.74
CA GLN A 322 0.76 6.80 -21.22
C GLN A 322 0.34 6.49 -19.78
N PRO A 323 0.02 7.49 -18.94
CA PRO A 323 -0.47 7.27 -17.59
C PRO A 323 -1.61 6.24 -17.58
N GLY A 324 -1.56 5.29 -16.65
CA GLY A 324 -2.56 4.23 -16.50
C GLY A 324 -2.53 3.12 -17.56
N LYS A 325 -1.85 3.30 -18.70
CA LYS A 325 -1.78 2.27 -19.76
C LYS A 325 -0.71 1.23 -19.48
N MET A 326 -1.01 0.00 -19.89
CA MET A 326 -0.08 -1.13 -19.87
C MET A 326 0.31 -1.49 -21.30
N PHE A 327 1.58 -1.83 -21.48
CA PHE A 327 2.11 -2.41 -22.70
C PHE A 327 2.51 -3.85 -22.39
N LEU A 328 2.10 -4.80 -23.22
CA LEU A 328 2.39 -6.22 -23.01
C LEU A 328 2.76 -6.89 -24.33
N ALA A 329 3.85 -7.66 -24.33
CA ALA A 329 4.21 -8.59 -25.39
C ALA A 329 4.21 -10.00 -24.82
N ASP A 330 3.53 -10.90 -25.50
CA ASP A 330 3.41 -12.31 -25.13
C ASP A 330 4.21 -13.16 -26.11
N LEU A 331 5.19 -13.92 -25.59
CA LEU A 331 6.03 -14.78 -26.43
C LEU A 331 5.32 -16.08 -26.83
N GLU A 332 4.34 -16.55 -26.06
CA GLU A 332 3.58 -17.74 -26.39
C GLU A 332 2.58 -17.44 -27.51
N GLU A 333 1.96 -16.24 -27.51
CA GLU A 333 1.11 -15.77 -28.62
C GLU A 333 1.89 -15.14 -29.79
N GLY A 334 3.15 -14.73 -29.56
CA GLY A 334 4.01 -14.11 -30.57
C GLY A 334 3.53 -12.72 -31.01
N ARG A 335 2.88 -11.96 -30.13
CA ARG A 335 2.34 -10.63 -30.47
C ARG A 335 2.35 -9.65 -29.31
N ILE A 336 2.21 -8.36 -29.66
CA ILE A 336 1.95 -7.29 -28.70
C ILE A 336 0.43 -7.23 -28.45
N ILE A 337 0.05 -7.32 -27.18
CA ILE A 337 -1.34 -7.21 -26.72
C ILE A 337 -1.61 -5.75 -26.35
N GLY A 338 -2.65 -5.16 -26.95
CA GLY A 338 -3.02 -3.77 -26.70
C GLY A 338 -3.64 -3.55 -25.31
N ASP A 339 -3.45 -2.36 -24.73
CA ASP A 339 -3.98 -1.99 -23.41
C ASP A 339 -5.49 -2.26 -23.27
N ALA A 340 -6.26 -1.86 -24.27
CA ALA A 340 -7.72 -2.00 -24.26
C ALA A 340 -8.15 -3.48 -24.29
N GLU A 341 -7.48 -4.30 -25.11
CA GLU A 341 -7.75 -5.74 -25.20
C GLU A 341 -7.41 -6.44 -23.87
N LEU A 342 -6.21 -6.19 -23.35
CA LEU A 342 -5.72 -6.78 -22.10
C LEU A 342 -6.65 -6.46 -20.92
N LYS A 343 -6.98 -5.18 -20.76
CA LYS A 343 -7.84 -4.74 -19.65
C LYS A 343 -9.28 -5.20 -19.83
N ALA A 344 -9.80 -5.24 -21.06
CA ALA A 344 -11.11 -5.81 -21.32
C ALA A 344 -11.15 -7.28 -20.89
N GLN A 345 -10.19 -8.10 -21.33
CA GLN A 345 -10.09 -9.51 -20.95
C GLN A 345 -10.09 -9.71 -19.42
N ILE A 346 -9.32 -8.89 -18.68
CA ILE A 346 -9.21 -8.99 -17.22
C ILE A 346 -10.48 -8.49 -16.53
N SER A 347 -11.01 -7.33 -16.95
CA SER A 347 -12.20 -6.72 -16.36
C SER A 347 -13.50 -7.48 -16.66
N THR A 348 -13.55 -8.27 -17.72
CA THR A 348 -14.71 -9.12 -18.05
C THR A 348 -14.54 -10.59 -17.65
N ALA A 349 -13.42 -10.95 -17.02
CA ALA A 349 -13.15 -12.33 -16.60
C ALA A 349 -14.19 -12.83 -15.57
N HIS A 350 -14.75 -11.91 -14.78
CA HIS A 350 -15.77 -12.17 -13.77
C HIS A 350 -16.82 -11.06 -13.75
N PRO A 351 -18.03 -11.31 -13.23
CA PRO A 351 -19.09 -10.31 -13.14
C PRO A 351 -18.84 -9.33 -11.97
N TYR A 352 -17.78 -8.53 -12.06
CA TYR A 352 -17.38 -7.61 -10.98
C TYR A 352 -18.46 -6.59 -10.65
N GLY A 353 -19.23 -6.11 -11.64
CA GLY A 353 -20.35 -5.19 -11.43
C GLY A 353 -21.40 -5.78 -10.50
N ASP A 354 -21.89 -6.98 -10.83
CA ASP A 354 -22.87 -7.71 -10.00
C ASP A 354 -22.34 -7.95 -8.59
N TRP A 355 -21.06 -8.29 -8.45
CA TRP A 355 -20.41 -8.44 -7.15
C TRP A 355 -20.37 -7.13 -6.37
N VAL A 356 -19.97 -6.02 -6.97
CA VAL A 356 -19.94 -4.72 -6.30
C VAL A 356 -21.35 -4.32 -5.86
N ASP A 357 -22.35 -4.43 -6.73
CA ASP A 357 -23.73 -4.03 -6.43
C ASP A 357 -24.36 -4.88 -5.33
N THR A 358 -24.11 -6.20 -5.36
CA THR A 358 -24.59 -7.10 -4.31
C THR A 358 -23.84 -6.90 -3.00
N GLN A 359 -22.57 -6.49 -3.00
CA GLN A 359 -21.75 -6.39 -1.78
C GLN A 359 -21.83 -5.02 -1.11
N LYS A 360 -22.02 -3.97 -1.89
CA LYS A 360 -22.01 -2.58 -1.44
C LYS A 360 -23.26 -2.26 -0.65
N ILE A 361 -23.06 -1.64 0.50
CA ILE A 361 -24.09 -1.01 1.30
C ILE A 361 -23.95 0.50 1.12
N ASN A 362 -24.97 1.14 0.58
CA ASN A 362 -25.06 2.60 0.54
C ASN A 362 -25.70 3.09 1.84
N LEU A 363 -24.99 3.93 2.60
CA LEU A 363 -25.52 4.46 3.86
C LEU A 363 -26.75 5.33 3.65
N ASP A 364 -26.82 6.07 2.55
CA ASP A 364 -27.90 7.05 2.34
C ASP A 364 -29.25 6.35 2.11
N ASP A 365 -29.22 5.13 1.58
CA ASP A 365 -30.40 4.27 1.31
C ASP A 365 -30.93 3.56 2.57
N LEU A 366 -30.18 3.57 3.68
CA LEU A 366 -30.60 2.94 4.93
C LEU A 366 -31.66 3.77 5.64
N PRO A 367 -32.65 3.13 6.28
CA PRO A 367 -33.67 3.83 7.03
C PRO A 367 -33.06 4.47 8.29
N LEU A 368 -33.46 5.71 8.59
CA LEU A 368 -33.12 6.36 9.84
C LEU A 368 -34.10 5.91 10.92
N ASN A 369 -33.76 4.83 11.62
CA ASN A 369 -34.63 4.20 12.62
C ASN A 369 -34.57 4.85 14.02
N CYS A 370 -33.83 5.95 14.18
CA CYS A 370 -33.70 6.66 15.45
C CYS A 370 -33.67 8.18 15.26
N GLU A 371 -34.01 8.90 16.32
CA GLU A 371 -33.91 10.35 16.34
C GLU A 371 -32.43 10.77 16.37
N VAL A 372 -32.03 11.60 15.41
CA VAL A 372 -30.69 12.21 15.42
C VAL A 372 -30.63 13.18 16.59
N LYS A 373 -29.72 12.91 17.54
CA LYS A 373 -29.54 13.75 18.73
C LYS A 373 -29.24 15.18 18.32
N GLN A 374 -30.16 16.07 18.66
CA GLN A 374 -30.02 17.50 18.40
C GLN A 374 -28.97 18.13 19.33
N PRO A 375 -28.31 19.22 18.89
CA PRO A 375 -27.34 19.94 19.71
C PRO A 375 -27.97 20.41 21.03
N ASP A 376 -27.40 19.99 22.16
CA ASP A 376 -27.72 20.60 23.45
C ASP A 376 -26.87 21.87 23.64
N HIS A 377 -27.44 23.00 23.24
CA HIS A 377 -26.80 24.32 23.34
C HIS A 377 -26.50 24.71 24.80
N ALA A 378 -27.27 24.22 25.77
CA ALA A 378 -27.06 24.57 27.17
C ALA A 378 -25.74 24.01 27.70
N THR A 379 -25.35 22.81 27.25
CA THR A 379 -24.09 22.14 27.66
C THR A 379 -22.97 22.26 26.63
N LEU A 380 -23.19 22.94 25.50
CA LEU A 380 -22.22 23.04 24.40
C LEU A 380 -20.91 23.67 24.86
N LEU A 381 -20.97 24.80 25.57
CA LEU A 381 -19.78 25.53 26.02
C LEU A 381 -18.92 24.68 26.97
N GLU A 382 -19.54 23.88 27.84
CA GLU A 382 -18.83 22.99 28.75
C GLU A 382 -18.10 21.89 27.98
N ARG A 383 -18.76 21.31 26.98
CA ARG A 383 -18.18 20.28 26.10
C ARG A 383 -17.03 20.86 25.26
N GLN A 384 -17.21 22.05 24.69
CA GLN A 384 -16.16 22.79 23.97
C GLN A 384 -14.93 23.02 24.85
N LYS A 385 -15.11 23.48 26.09
CA LYS A 385 -14.02 23.65 27.05
C LYS A 385 -13.32 22.33 27.36
N CYS A 386 -14.07 21.25 27.54
CA CYS A 386 -13.52 19.92 27.84
C CYS A 386 -12.62 19.41 26.70
N PHE A 387 -12.98 19.65 25.44
CA PHE A 387 -12.19 19.25 24.26
C PHE A 387 -11.25 20.35 23.74
N GLY A 388 -11.06 21.42 24.52
CA GLY A 388 -10.10 22.49 24.24
C GLY A 388 -10.41 23.33 23.00
N TYR A 389 -11.69 23.57 22.70
CA TYR A 389 -12.08 24.52 21.66
C TYR A 389 -11.78 25.95 22.12
N SER A 390 -11.11 26.72 21.28
CA SER A 390 -10.83 28.13 21.53
C SER A 390 -11.74 29.05 20.72
N GLN A 391 -11.80 30.33 21.09
CA GLN A 391 -12.47 31.35 20.27
C GLN A 391 -11.76 31.55 18.92
N GLU A 392 -10.44 31.34 18.88
CA GLU A 392 -9.67 31.39 17.64
C GLU A 392 -10.05 30.21 16.74
N ASP A 393 -10.24 29.00 17.28
CA ASP A 393 -10.69 27.83 16.51
C ASP A 393 -12.05 28.14 15.85
N MET A 394 -12.98 28.73 16.60
CA MET A 394 -14.30 29.10 16.07
C MET A 394 -14.19 30.18 14.99
N LYS A 395 -13.53 31.32 15.29
CA LYS A 395 -13.52 32.50 14.43
C LYS A 395 -12.58 32.37 13.23
N MET A 396 -11.40 31.81 13.44
CA MET A 396 -10.35 31.76 12.43
C MET A 396 -10.40 30.48 11.61
N ILE A 397 -10.91 29.37 12.15
CA ILE A 397 -10.83 28.06 11.50
C ILE A 397 -12.22 27.56 11.05
N LEU A 398 -13.20 27.49 11.95
CA LEU A 398 -14.53 26.98 11.62
C LEU A 398 -15.35 27.97 10.77
N THR A 399 -15.30 29.28 11.05
CA THR A 399 -16.05 30.30 10.29
C THR A 399 -15.71 30.29 8.79
N PRO A 400 -14.43 30.33 8.34
CA PRO A 400 -14.11 30.26 6.92
C PRO A 400 -14.55 28.93 6.27
N MET A 401 -14.35 27.80 6.96
CA MET A 401 -14.76 26.50 6.43
C MET A 401 -16.27 26.40 6.22
N ALA A 402 -17.06 26.91 7.16
CA ALA A 402 -18.52 26.92 7.04
C ALA A 402 -19.03 27.92 6.00
N ASN A 403 -18.39 29.09 5.85
CA ASN A 403 -18.82 30.12 4.92
C ASN A 403 -18.40 29.85 3.47
N GLU A 404 -17.17 29.42 3.25
CA GLU A 404 -16.50 29.43 1.93
C GLU A 404 -16.16 28.04 1.41
N ALA A 405 -16.41 26.99 2.21
CA ALA A 405 -16.02 25.62 1.89
C ALA A 405 -14.52 25.47 1.59
N TYR A 406 -13.71 26.30 2.24
CA TYR A 406 -12.26 26.33 2.12
C TYR A 406 -11.61 26.59 3.48
N GLU A 407 -10.37 26.17 3.63
CA GLU A 407 -9.62 26.41 4.86
C GLU A 407 -9.25 27.90 5.02
N ALA A 408 -8.95 28.29 6.24
CA ALA A 408 -8.48 29.63 6.53
C ALA A 408 -7.08 29.88 5.95
N THR A 409 -6.90 31.02 5.29
CA THR A 409 -5.59 31.50 4.86
C THR A 409 -5.00 32.45 5.91
N GLY A 410 -3.74 32.22 6.28
CA GLY A 410 -2.97 33.10 7.15
C GLY A 410 -1.60 33.45 6.55
N SER A 411 -0.83 34.26 7.25
CA SER A 411 0.53 34.67 6.88
C SER A 411 1.44 34.69 8.11
N MET A 412 2.76 34.87 7.89
CA MET A 412 3.82 34.78 8.91
C MET A 412 4.15 33.35 9.35
N GLY A 413 5.30 33.19 10.02
CA GLY A 413 5.71 31.92 10.62
C GLY A 413 4.97 31.63 11.92
N ASN A 414 4.98 30.38 12.36
CA ASN A 414 4.48 29.98 13.68
C ASN A 414 5.55 30.30 14.75
N ASP A 415 5.31 31.32 15.57
CA ASP A 415 6.18 31.75 16.67
C ASP A 415 5.77 31.15 18.03
N ALA A 416 4.73 30.30 18.07
CA ALA A 416 4.34 29.59 19.26
C ALA A 416 5.41 28.56 19.68
N ALA A 417 5.53 28.33 20.99
CA ALA A 417 6.38 27.27 21.51
C ALA A 417 5.98 25.90 20.95
N LEU A 418 6.97 25.03 20.75
CA LEU A 418 6.70 23.62 20.43
C LEU A 418 5.73 23.02 21.45
N SER A 419 4.85 22.12 21.02
CA SER A 419 3.78 21.55 21.84
C SER A 419 4.24 21.03 23.19
N VAL A 420 5.40 20.37 23.23
CA VAL A 420 6.02 19.81 24.46
C VAL A 420 6.56 20.87 25.43
N LEU A 421 6.85 22.09 24.94
CA LEU A 421 7.37 23.21 25.73
C LEU A 421 6.26 24.20 26.13
N SER A 422 5.03 23.99 25.65
CA SER A 422 3.92 24.90 25.92
C SER A 422 3.45 24.80 27.37
N HIS A 423 3.16 25.94 27.98
CA HIS A 423 2.49 26.02 29.29
C HIS A 423 0.96 25.87 29.20
N ARG A 424 0.40 25.76 27.99
CA ARG A 424 -1.03 25.57 27.75
C ARG A 424 -1.36 24.08 27.60
N SER A 425 -2.62 23.71 27.81
CA SER A 425 -3.10 22.38 27.42
C SER A 425 -3.15 22.29 25.90
N ILE A 426 -2.32 21.43 25.33
CA ILE A 426 -2.19 21.25 23.88
C ILE A 426 -2.84 19.94 23.47
N ASN A 427 -3.64 19.99 22.39
CA ASN A 427 -4.25 18.81 21.81
C ASN A 427 -3.17 17.85 21.28
N LEU A 428 -3.40 16.54 21.41
CA LEU A 428 -2.47 15.50 20.99
C LEU A 428 -2.09 15.61 19.51
N TYR A 429 -3.00 16.09 18.67
CA TYR A 429 -2.74 16.32 17.24
C TYR A 429 -1.52 17.20 16.99
N ASN A 430 -1.26 18.22 17.81
CA ASN A 430 -0.17 19.19 17.61
C ASN A 430 1.22 18.61 17.90
N TYR A 431 1.31 17.36 18.40
CA TYR A 431 2.57 16.65 18.54
C TYR A 431 2.97 15.89 17.27
N PHE A 432 2.07 15.82 16.28
CA PHE A 432 2.32 15.17 15.01
C PHE A 432 2.58 16.23 13.94
N HIS A 433 3.60 16.00 13.12
CA HIS A 433 3.94 16.88 12.02
C HIS A 433 3.76 16.16 10.70
N GLN A 434 3.17 16.86 9.73
CA GLN A 434 2.96 16.33 8.39
C GLN A 434 4.32 16.20 7.69
N LEU A 435 4.60 15.01 7.18
CA LEU A 435 5.72 14.82 6.27
C LEU A 435 5.38 15.38 4.90
N PHE A 436 6.40 15.70 4.12
CA PHE A 436 6.27 16.16 2.75
C PHE A 436 7.45 15.67 1.92
N ALA A 437 7.20 15.44 0.64
CA ALA A 437 8.20 14.95 -0.30
C ALA A 437 9.18 16.07 -0.68
N GLN A 438 10.46 15.71 -0.80
CA GLN A 438 11.51 16.61 -1.27
C GLN A 438 12.48 15.81 -2.13
N VAL A 439 12.70 16.25 -3.38
CA VAL A 439 13.66 15.70 -4.35
C VAL A 439 13.33 14.28 -4.85
N THR A 440 13.11 13.32 -3.96
CA THR A 440 13.01 11.88 -4.29
C THR A 440 11.75 11.56 -5.08
N ASN A 441 10.62 12.18 -4.70
CA ASN A 441 9.36 12.15 -5.44
C ASN A 441 8.71 13.57 -5.45
N PRO A 442 7.91 13.90 -6.48
CA PRO A 442 7.22 15.19 -6.56
C PRO A 442 5.91 15.18 -5.74
N PRO A 443 5.50 16.33 -5.17
CA PRO A 443 4.13 16.53 -4.72
C PRO A 443 3.16 16.63 -5.92
N ILE A 444 1.87 16.44 -5.65
CA ILE A 444 0.77 16.58 -6.64
C ILE A 444 0.07 17.93 -6.44
N ASP A 445 -0.48 18.52 -7.51
CA ASP A 445 -1.34 19.70 -7.40
C ASP A 445 -2.78 19.27 -7.07
N PRO A 446 -3.27 19.48 -5.83
CA PRO A 446 -4.57 18.96 -5.40
C PRO A 446 -5.76 19.73 -6.00
N ILE A 447 -5.51 20.78 -6.78
CA ILE A 447 -6.54 21.60 -7.44
C ILE A 447 -6.57 21.29 -8.93
N ARG A 448 -5.41 21.28 -9.60
CA ARG A 448 -5.32 21.08 -11.05
C ARG A 448 -5.34 19.60 -11.44
N GLU A 449 -4.87 18.74 -10.56
CA GLU A 449 -4.78 17.29 -10.76
C GLU A 449 -5.75 16.54 -9.82
N GLU A 450 -6.87 17.16 -9.44
CA GLU A 450 -7.86 16.54 -8.54
C GLU A 450 -8.45 15.23 -9.13
N SER A 451 -8.50 15.10 -10.46
CA SER A 451 -9.08 13.94 -11.16
C SER A 451 -8.35 12.62 -10.86
N VAL A 452 -7.06 12.66 -10.58
CA VAL A 452 -6.26 11.48 -10.21
C VAL A 452 -6.35 11.14 -8.71
N MET A 453 -6.94 12.04 -7.91
CA MET A 453 -7.04 11.92 -6.46
C MET A 453 -8.40 11.36 -5.99
N SER A 454 -8.39 10.65 -4.86
CA SER A 454 -9.61 10.12 -4.25
C SER A 454 -9.63 10.10 -2.72
N LEU A 455 -10.73 10.61 -2.16
CA LEU A 455 -11.09 10.48 -0.74
C LEU A 455 -12.02 9.30 -0.47
N THR A 456 -12.31 8.47 -1.48
CA THR A 456 -13.21 7.33 -1.31
C THR A 456 -12.66 6.39 -0.23
N ALA A 457 -13.48 6.17 0.79
CA ALA A 457 -13.16 5.31 1.91
C ALA A 457 -14.12 4.13 1.93
N TYR A 458 -13.64 2.99 2.42
CA TYR A 458 -14.44 1.78 2.59
C TYR A 458 -14.46 1.39 4.06
N ILE A 459 -15.64 1.03 4.58
CA ILE A 459 -15.82 0.50 5.94
C ILE A 459 -16.30 -0.94 5.84
N GLY A 460 -15.60 -1.85 6.52
CA GLY A 460 -15.98 -3.25 6.62
C GLY A 460 -14.77 -4.18 6.51
N PRO A 461 -15.03 -5.49 6.45
CA PRO A 461 -13.98 -6.49 6.26
C PRO A 461 -13.38 -6.38 4.85
N GLN A 462 -12.08 -6.62 4.76
CA GLN A 462 -11.36 -6.80 3.50
C GLN A 462 -11.46 -8.26 3.05
N GLY A 463 -11.40 -8.50 1.74
CA GLY A 463 -11.42 -9.85 1.19
C GLY A 463 -10.05 -10.53 1.26
N ASN A 464 -10.03 -11.86 1.08
CA ASN A 464 -8.79 -12.62 0.97
C ASN A 464 -8.08 -12.31 -0.35
N LEU A 465 -6.82 -11.86 -0.31
CA LEU A 465 -6.08 -11.49 -1.52
C LEU A 465 -5.91 -12.65 -2.50
N PHE A 466 -5.92 -13.92 -2.09
CA PHE A 466 -5.74 -15.04 -3.02
C PHE A 466 -7.05 -15.57 -3.62
N GLN A 467 -8.19 -15.02 -3.20
CA GLN A 467 -9.48 -15.49 -3.66
C GLN A 467 -9.89 -14.78 -4.96
N GLU A 468 -10.47 -15.53 -5.89
CA GLU A 468 -10.97 -15.01 -7.18
C GLU A 468 -12.36 -14.36 -7.03
N ALA A 469 -13.19 -14.86 -6.11
CA ALA A 469 -14.56 -14.39 -5.90
C ALA A 469 -14.95 -14.45 -4.41
N ASP A 470 -15.51 -13.37 -3.86
CA ASP A 470 -15.98 -13.27 -2.46
C ASP A 470 -17.39 -12.67 -2.39
N GLU A 471 -18.39 -13.41 -2.89
CA GLU A 471 -19.76 -12.93 -3.14
C GLU A 471 -20.54 -12.49 -1.89
N LYS A 472 -20.18 -12.98 -0.70
CA LYS A 472 -20.98 -12.79 0.52
C LYS A 472 -20.51 -11.61 1.37
N ARG A 473 -19.36 -11.02 1.06
CA ARG A 473 -18.76 -9.97 1.88
C ARG A 473 -19.45 -8.64 1.62
N LYS A 474 -19.93 -7.98 2.67
CA LYS A 474 -20.50 -6.65 2.58
C LYS A 474 -19.48 -5.58 2.97
N PHE A 475 -19.57 -4.41 2.34
CA PHE A 475 -18.80 -3.23 2.71
C PHE A 475 -19.62 -1.97 2.48
N ILE A 476 -19.27 -0.89 3.17
CA ILE A 476 -19.85 0.44 2.98
C ILE A 476 -18.86 1.29 2.20
N LYS A 477 -19.31 1.89 1.09
CA LYS A 477 -18.53 2.88 0.33
C LYS A 477 -18.91 4.28 0.80
N LEU A 478 -17.91 5.10 1.08
CA LEU A 478 -18.07 6.51 1.38
C LEU A 478 -17.36 7.35 0.33
N PRO A 479 -17.97 8.46 -0.14
CA PRO A 479 -17.29 9.38 -1.05
C PRO A 479 -16.11 10.10 -0.37
N HIS A 480 -16.18 10.28 0.95
CA HIS A 480 -15.17 10.92 1.79
C HIS A 480 -15.22 10.35 3.22
N PRO A 481 -14.15 10.49 4.02
CA PRO A 481 -14.07 9.90 5.36
C PRO A 481 -14.89 10.62 6.43
N VAL A 482 -15.54 11.74 6.14
CA VAL A 482 -16.35 12.49 7.11
C VAL A 482 -17.80 12.02 7.09
N LEU A 483 -18.38 11.65 8.24
CA LEU A 483 -19.77 11.21 8.34
C LEU A 483 -20.63 12.31 8.97
N THR A 484 -21.79 12.61 8.38
CA THR A 484 -22.82 13.43 9.04
C THR A 484 -23.39 12.68 10.24
N ASN A 485 -24.07 13.40 11.16
CA ASN A 485 -24.72 12.76 12.30
C ASN A 485 -25.80 11.75 11.84
N GLU A 486 -26.52 12.06 10.76
CA GLU A 486 -27.52 11.15 10.18
C GLU A 486 -26.87 9.88 9.63
N GLN A 487 -25.86 10.00 8.77
CA GLN A 487 -25.15 8.86 8.20
C GLN A 487 -24.53 7.98 9.29
N PHE A 488 -24.04 8.61 10.36
CA PHE A 488 -23.45 7.91 11.49
C PHE A 488 -24.49 7.12 12.30
N GLU A 489 -25.68 7.66 12.54
CA GLU A 489 -26.76 6.90 13.20
C GLU A 489 -27.29 5.76 12.31
N LYS A 490 -27.39 5.96 10.99
CA LYS A 490 -27.68 4.88 10.02
C LYS A 490 -26.62 3.76 10.10
N LEU A 491 -25.33 4.13 10.14
CA LEU A 491 -24.23 3.18 10.33
C LEU A 491 -24.34 2.41 11.66
N ARG A 492 -24.75 3.07 12.75
CA ARG A 492 -24.96 2.42 14.05
C ARG A 492 -26.11 1.40 14.00
N GLY A 493 -27.12 1.65 13.17
CA GLY A 493 -28.30 0.80 12.96
C GLY A 493 -28.18 -0.29 11.89
N VAL A 494 -27.04 -0.43 11.22
CA VAL A 494 -26.84 -1.26 10.00
C VAL A 494 -27.04 -2.79 10.16
N SER A 495 -27.42 -3.26 11.36
CA SER A 495 -27.57 -4.68 11.71
C SER A 495 -28.55 -5.46 10.83
N GLU A 496 -29.50 -4.76 10.20
CA GLU A 496 -30.54 -5.35 9.34
C GLU A 496 -29.98 -6.04 8.08
N LEU A 497 -28.77 -5.68 7.64
CA LEU A 497 -28.13 -6.21 6.43
C LEU A 497 -27.08 -7.30 6.71
N ASN A 498 -27.18 -8.02 7.84
CA ASN A 498 -26.14 -8.92 8.34
C ASN A 498 -24.77 -8.24 8.49
N PHE A 499 -24.79 -6.92 8.72
CA PHE A 499 -23.60 -6.10 8.91
C PHE A 499 -23.63 -5.48 10.30
N LYS A 500 -22.68 -5.79 11.18
CA LYS A 500 -22.78 -5.44 12.61
C LYS A 500 -21.80 -4.34 13.01
N ALA A 501 -22.32 -3.33 13.72
CA ALA A 501 -21.53 -2.25 14.32
C ALA A 501 -21.55 -2.32 15.85
N LYS A 502 -20.40 -2.11 16.50
CA LYS A 502 -20.26 -2.03 17.97
C LYS A 502 -19.77 -0.65 18.38
N THR A 503 -20.54 0.05 19.20
CA THR A 503 -20.07 1.29 19.84
C THR A 503 -19.36 0.99 21.16
N ILE A 504 -18.11 1.43 21.27
CA ILE A 504 -17.29 1.38 22.47
C ILE A 504 -17.03 2.82 22.93
N LYS A 505 -17.50 3.16 24.13
CA LYS A 505 -17.22 4.46 24.74
C LYS A 505 -15.76 4.53 25.17
N ILE A 506 -15.05 5.56 24.74
CA ILE A 506 -13.64 5.80 25.07
C ILE A 506 -13.52 6.81 26.21
N LEU A 507 -14.15 6.49 27.34
CA LEU A 507 -14.23 7.34 28.53
C LEU A 507 -13.52 6.70 29.73
N PHE A 508 -12.90 7.50 30.58
CA PHE A 508 -12.24 7.07 31.81
C PHE A 508 -12.58 7.97 33.01
N ASP A 509 -12.42 7.43 34.22
CA ASP A 509 -12.64 8.21 35.46
C ASP A 509 -11.54 9.26 35.63
N ALA A 510 -11.89 10.54 35.54
CA ALA A 510 -10.91 11.63 35.64
C ALA A 510 -10.32 11.77 37.06
N ASP A 511 -11.05 11.32 38.08
CA ASP A 511 -10.70 11.49 39.49
C ASP A 511 -9.71 10.45 40.03
N LYS A 512 -9.27 9.49 39.18
CA LYS A 512 -8.43 8.36 39.60
C LYS A 512 -7.08 8.36 38.89
N LYS A 513 -5.99 8.28 39.67
CA LYS A 513 -4.63 8.14 39.12
C LYS A 513 -4.49 6.82 38.34
N GLY A 514 -3.87 6.89 37.16
CA GLY A 514 -3.67 5.72 36.29
C GLY A 514 -4.90 5.27 35.49
N ALA A 515 -6.06 5.92 35.67
CA ALA A 515 -7.30 5.51 35.02
C ALA A 515 -7.26 5.55 33.49
N LEU A 516 -6.47 6.46 32.90
CA LEU A 516 -6.28 6.52 31.45
C LEU A 516 -5.63 5.25 30.90
N GLN A 517 -4.57 4.76 31.55
CA GLN A 517 -3.86 3.56 31.12
C GLN A 517 -4.78 2.33 31.21
N SER A 518 -5.43 2.13 32.35
CA SER A 518 -6.37 1.01 32.54
C SER A 518 -7.56 1.07 31.57
N ALA A 519 -8.06 2.27 31.25
CA ALA A 519 -9.11 2.44 30.27
C ALA A 519 -8.65 2.14 28.84
N LEU A 520 -7.39 2.45 28.50
CA LEU A 520 -6.80 2.11 27.22
C LEU A 520 -6.63 0.59 27.06
N ASP A 521 -6.12 -0.09 28.09
CA ASP A 521 -5.99 -1.56 28.09
C ASP A 521 -7.37 -2.21 27.93
N THR A 522 -8.36 -1.75 28.70
CA THR A 522 -9.74 -2.23 28.60
C THR A 522 -10.36 -1.97 27.23
N LEU A 523 -10.05 -0.82 26.61
CA LEU A 523 -10.53 -0.48 25.27
C LEU A 523 -9.98 -1.46 24.23
N ILE A 524 -8.69 -1.73 24.30
CA ILE A 524 -8.00 -2.65 23.38
C ILE A 524 -8.63 -4.05 23.48
N ASP A 525 -8.84 -4.56 24.69
CA ASP A 525 -9.46 -5.87 24.92
C ASP A 525 -10.90 -5.94 24.40
N LYS A 526 -11.71 -4.90 24.64
CA LYS A 526 -13.08 -4.82 24.14
C LYS A 526 -13.14 -4.77 22.62
N ALA A 527 -12.22 -4.05 21.99
CA ALA A 527 -12.14 -3.99 20.54
C ALA A 527 -11.75 -5.35 19.94
N GLU A 528 -10.75 -6.03 20.50
CA GLU A 528 -10.37 -7.39 20.10
C GLU A 528 -11.55 -8.36 20.22
N GLN A 529 -12.25 -8.34 21.36
CA GLN A 529 -13.38 -9.22 21.60
C GLN A 529 -14.54 -8.94 20.64
N ALA A 530 -14.85 -7.68 20.36
CA ALA A 530 -15.88 -7.32 19.39
C ALA A 530 -15.54 -7.83 17.98
N VAL A 531 -14.28 -7.74 17.54
CA VAL A 531 -13.89 -8.29 16.24
C VAL A 531 -14.03 -9.82 16.21
N LYS A 532 -13.65 -10.52 17.30
CA LYS A 532 -13.84 -11.98 17.41
C LYS A 532 -15.31 -12.41 17.43
N GLU A 533 -16.20 -11.58 17.96
CA GLU A 533 -17.66 -11.79 17.94
C GLU A 533 -18.28 -11.51 16.56
N GLY A 534 -17.48 -11.09 15.57
CA GLY A 534 -17.92 -10.86 14.19
C GLY A 534 -18.49 -9.47 13.93
N TYR A 535 -18.20 -8.47 14.77
CA TYR A 535 -18.54 -7.09 14.45
C TYR A 535 -17.63 -6.54 13.35
N GLN A 536 -18.23 -6.12 12.25
CA GLN A 536 -17.53 -5.59 11.08
C GLN A 536 -17.20 -4.10 11.19
N VAL A 537 -17.81 -3.39 12.15
CA VAL A 537 -17.49 -1.98 12.42
C VAL A 537 -17.34 -1.77 13.91
N ILE A 538 -16.20 -1.19 14.32
CA ILE A 538 -15.96 -0.74 15.68
C ILE A 538 -16.02 0.78 15.71
N ILE A 539 -16.95 1.32 16.49
CA ILE A 539 -17.16 2.75 16.66
C ILE A 539 -16.53 3.16 18.00
N LEU A 540 -15.54 4.05 17.95
CA LEU A 540 -14.91 4.65 19.12
C LEU A 540 -15.58 5.99 19.41
N SER A 541 -16.25 6.11 20.55
CA SER A 541 -17.12 7.26 20.84
C SER A 541 -16.72 8.03 22.09
N THR A 542 -16.55 9.35 21.96
CA THR A 542 -16.39 10.27 23.10
C THR A 542 -17.72 10.73 23.69
N ARG A 543 -18.87 10.25 23.20
CA ARG A 543 -20.17 10.65 23.79
C ARG A 543 -20.31 10.12 25.21
N GLY A 544 -20.77 11.01 26.09
CA GLY A 544 -20.92 10.75 27.52
C GLY A 544 -19.80 11.32 28.39
N THR A 545 -18.87 12.08 27.79
CA THR A 545 -17.96 12.94 28.55
C THR A 545 -18.74 13.88 29.47
N GLY A 546 -18.26 14.03 30.70
CA GLY A 546 -18.88 14.88 31.71
C GLY A 546 -17.96 15.06 32.91
N LYS A 547 -18.51 15.59 34.00
CA LYS A 547 -17.75 16.03 35.18
C LYS A 547 -16.73 15.00 35.73
N HIS A 548 -17.13 13.73 35.79
CA HIS A 548 -16.29 12.64 36.34
C HIS A 548 -15.70 11.70 35.27
N LYS A 549 -16.13 11.85 34.01
CA LYS A 549 -15.78 10.98 32.90
C LYS A 549 -15.10 11.79 31.81
N ALA A 550 -13.78 11.71 31.72
CA ALA A 550 -13.01 12.32 30.65
C ALA A 550 -12.92 11.38 29.45
N ALA A 551 -12.75 11.94 28.25
CA ALA A 551 -12.49 11.15 27.05
C ALA A 551 -11.00 10.82 26.92
N ILE A 552 -10.69 9.59 26.50
CA ILE A 552 -9.36 9.23 26.00
C ILE A 552 -9.14 10.06 24.73
N PRO A 553 -7.98 10.72 24.55
CA PRO A 553 -7.66 11.44 23.32
C PRO A 553 -7.94 10.57 22.10
N THR A 554 -8.74 11.07 21.17
CA THR A 554 -9.33 10.24 20.11
C THR A 554 -8.27 9.63 19.18
N LEU A 555 -7.18 10.37 18.92
CA LEU A 555 -6.02 9.87 18.18
C LEU A 555 -5.31 8.71 18.91
N LEU A 556 -5.15 8.82 20.24
CA LEU A 556 -4.51 7.78 21.04
C LEU A 556 -5.36 6.50 21.06
N ALA A 557 -6.67 6.64 21.31
CA ALA A 557 -7.61 5.52 21.32
C ALA A 557 -7.62 4.78 19.96
N THR A 558 -7.72 5.55 18.87
CA THR A 558 -7.74 5.02 17.50
C THR A 558 -6.46 4.28 17.16
N SER A 559 -5.30 4.92 17.39
CA SER A 559 -3.99 4.34 17.12
C SER A 559 -3.74 3.06 17.93
N ALA A 560 -4.05 3.07 19.23
CA ALA A 560 -3.87 1.92 20.10
C ALA A 560 -4.69 0.71 19.65
N VAL A 561 -5.97 0.91 19.34
CA VAL A 561 -6.84 -0.15 18.81
C VAL A 561 -6.34 -0.63 17.46
N HIS A 562 -6.05 0.27 16.53
CA HIS A 562 -5.55 -0.10 15.19
C HIS A 562 -4.29 -0.96 15.27
N GLN A 563 -3.26 -0.49 16.00
CA GLN A 563 -1.98 -1.19 16.12
C GLN A 563 -2.13 -2.56 16.81
N HIS A 564 -2.99 -2.66 17.82
CA HIS A 564 -3.26 -3.94 18.47
C HIS A 564 -3.94 -4.95 17.53
N LEU A 565 -4.99 -4.51 16.81
CA LEU A 565 -5.69 -5.38 15.86
C LEU A 565 -4.77 -5.81 14.70
N VAL A 566 -3.83 -4.96 14.27
CA VAL A 566 -2.80 -5.32 13.28
C VAL A 566 -1.87 -6.39 13.84
N LYS A 567 -1.34 -6.20 15.06
CA LYS A 567 -0.47 -7.20 15.72
C LYS A 567 -1.16 -8.55 15.93
N LYS A 568 -2.47 -8.54 16.16
CA LYS A 568 -3.29 -9.77 16.27
C LYS A 568 -3.69 -10.36 14.93
N GLY A 569 -3.44 -9.69 13.80
CA GLY A 569 -3.85 -10.12 12.47
C GLY A 569 -5.38 -10.15 12.31
N ILE A 570 -6.11 -9.23 12.92
CA ILE A 570 -7.58 -9.18 12.80
C ILE A 570 -8.09 -7.80 12.35
N ARG A 571 -7.21 -6.83 12.10
CA ARG A 571 -7.59 -5.47 11.67
C ARG A 571 -8.37 -5.46 10.35
N THR A 572 -8.08 -6.39 9.46
CA THR A 572 -8.74 -6.53 8.15
C THR A 572 -10.17 -7.05 8.24
N ASN A 573 -10.61 -7.58 9.40
CA ASN A 573 -11.96 -8.10 9.59
C ASN A 573 -12.99 -7.01 9.95
N CYS A 574 -12.55 -5.77 10.22
CA CYS A 574 -13.44 -4.69 10.62
C CYS A 574 -13.02 -3.32 10.08
N GLY A 575 -13.95 -2.37 10.01
CA GLY A 575 -13.68 -0.95 9.90
C GLY A 575 -13.61 -0.26 11.27
N LEU A 576 -12.82 0.80 11.39
CA LEU A 576 -12.76 1.66 12.58
C LEU A 576 -13.41 3.02 12.26
N VAL A 577 -14.40 3.41 13.05
CA VAL A 577 -15.09 4.72 12.91
C VAL A 577 -14.98 5.48 14.21
N VAL A 578 -14.71 6.78 14.13
CA VAL A 578 -14.49 7.63 15.31
C VAL A 578 -15.59 8.66 15.44
N GLU A 579 -16.39 8.59 16.50
CA GLU A 579 -17.34 9.63 16.91
C GLU A 579 -16.63 10.57 17.90
N SER A 580 -16.16 11.70 17.40
CA SER A 580 -15.20 12.57 18.09
C SER A 580 -15.79 13.92 18.48
N GLY A 581 -15.58 14.29 19.74
CA GLY A 581 -15.73 15.66 20.20
C GLY A 581 -14.51 16.55 19.90
N GLU A 582 -13.35 15.98 19.60
CA GLU A 582 -12.08 16.72 19.43
C GLU A 582 -11.82 17.20 18.00
N ALA A 583 -12.16 16.37 17.01
CA ALA A 583 -11.84 16.58 15.61
C ALA A 583 -12.64 17.77 15.03
N ARG A 584 -11.92 18.78 14.53
CA ARG A 584 -12.50 20.04 14.04
C ARG A 584 -11.69 20.75 12.95
N GLU A 585 -10.45 20.32 12.73
CA GLU A 585 -9.53 20.90 11.74
C GLU A 585 -8.97 19.82 10.83
N ILE A 586 -8.52 20.19 9.64
CA ILE A 586 -7.99 19.29 8.60
C ILE A 586 -6.95 18.32 9.18
N HIS A 587 -6.01 18.82 10.00
CA HIS A 587 -4.95 18.01 10.57
C HIS A 587 -5.47 16.91 11.52
N HIS A 588 -6.57 17.16 12.24
CA HIS A 588 -7.19 16.17 13.13
C HIS A 588 -7.74 14.99 12.32
N PHE A 589 -8.37 15.25 11.17
CA PHE A 589 -8.86 14.18 10.29
C PHE A 589 -7.70 13.42 9.64
N ALA A 590 -6.71 14.13 9.10
CA ALA A 590 -5.55 13.51 8.45
C ALA A 590 -4.80 12.55 9.39
N THR A 591 -4.62 12.94 10.65
CA THR A 591 -3.97 12.10 11.66
C THR A 591 -4.86 10.94 12.09
N LEU A 592 -6.15 11.14 12.39
CA LEU A 592 -7.06 10.04 12.72
C LEU A 592 -7.07 8.96 11.63
N ILE A 593 -7.13 9.38 10.36
CA ILE A 593 -7.16 8.49 9.20
C ILE A 593 -5.80 7.78 9.05
N GLY A 594 -4.70 8.54 9.06
CA GLY A 594 -3.35 7.96 8.95
C GLY A 594 -2.98 7.00 10.09
N TYR A 595 -3.65 7.08 11.24
CA TYR A 595 -3.50 6.15 12.36
C TYR A 595 -4.61 5.09 12.46
N GLY A 596 -5.45 4.95 11.43
CA GLY A 596 -6.27 3.76 11.22
C GLY A 596 -7.78 3.96 11.20
N ALA A 597 -8.31 5.19 11.31
CA ALA A 597 -9.74 5.46 11.15
C ALA A 597 -10.16 5.35 9.67
N ASN A 598 -11.22 4.59 9.40
CA ASN A 598 -11.87 4.55 8.09
C ASN A 598 -12.80 5.76 7.88
N ALA A 599 -13.43 6.24 8.96
CA ALA A 599 -14.30 7.41 8.91
C ALA A 599 -14.36 8.12 10.27
N VAL A 600 -14.72 9.41 10.25
CA VAL A 600 -14.83 10.27 11.44
C VAL A 600 -16.15 11.03 11.40
N ASN A 601 -16.92 10.93 12.48
CA ASN A 601 -18.07 11.79 12.75
C ASN A 601 -17.65 12.87 13.79
N PRO A 602 -17.45 14.14 13.36
CA PRO A 602 -17.04 15.23 14.22
C PRO A 602 -18.25 15.92 14.87
N TYR A 603 -19.03 15.19 15.68
CA TYR A 603 -20.34 15.67 16.15
C TYR A 603 -20.26 17.04 16.85
N LEU A 604 -19.23 17.30 17.67
CA LEU A 604 -19.13 18.56 18.41
C LEU A 604 -18.78 19.75 17.51
N ALA A 605 -18.04 19.51 16.41
CA ALA A 605 -17.78 20.55 15.42
C ALA A 605 -19.09 20.94 14.71
N PHE A 606 -19.93 19.97 14.33
CA PHE A 606 -21.25 20.26 13.75
C PHE A 606 -22.17 21.01 14.71
N GLU A 607 -22.22 20.61 15.98
CA GLU A 607 -22.98 21.32 17.01
C GLU A 607 -22.46 22.76 17.21
N THR A 608 -21.14 22.96 17.15
CA THR A 608 -20.50 24.27 17.24
C THR A 608 -20.83 25.17 16.05
N ILE A 609 -20.81 24.63 14.84
CA ILE A 609 -21.17 25.36 13.61
C ILE A 609 -22.62 25.83 13.69
N GLU A 610 -23.54 24.99 14.14
CA GLU A 610 -24.95 25.40 14.28
C GLU A 610 -25.15 26.49 15.35
N ASP A 611 -24.42 26.41 16.47
CA ASP A 611 -24.41 27.48 17.48
C ASP A 611 -23.87 28.80 16.91
N MET A 612 -22.76 28.74 16.17
CA MET A 612 -22.16 29.89 15.50
C MET A 612 -23.13 30.53 14.50
N ARG A 613 -23.90 29.71 13.77
CA ARG A 613 -24.94 30.17 12.85
C ARG A 613 -26.05 30.91 13.59
N LYS A 614 -26.58 30.32 14.67
CA LYS A 614 -27.60 30.96 15.53
C LYS A 614 -27.13 32.28 16.15
N ARG A 615 -25.82 32.46 16.32
CA ARG A 615 -25.17 33.66 16.86
C ARG A 615 -24.70 34.64 15.78
N ALA A 616 -25.08 34.44 14.51
CA ALA A 616 -24.69 35.28 13.36
C ALA A 616 -23.16 35.43 13.17
N LEU A 617 -22.38 34.39 13.51
CA LEU A 617 -20.95 34.30 13.21
C LEU A 617 -20.66 33.65 11.85
N ILE A 618 -21.69 33.06 11.24
CA ILE A 618 -21.74 32.51 9.88
C ILE A 618 -22.70 33.40 9.10
N ARG A 619 -22.48 33.55 7.78
CA ARG A 619 -23.33 34.38 6.92
C ARG A 619 -24.79 33.91 6.98
N GLU A 620 -25.73 34.84 7.11
CA GLU A 620 -27.15 34.56 7.39
C GLU A 620 -27.85 33.75 6.28
N GLU A 621 -27.37 33.89 5.03
CA GLU A 621 -27.89 33.17 3.87
C GLU A 621 -27.54 31.68 3.84
N ILE A 622 -26.63 31.22 4.70
CA ILE A 622 -26.17 29.83 4.72
C ILE A 622 -27.07 29.01 5.65
N SER A 623 -27.76 28.01 5.08
CA SER A 623 -28.56 27.06 5.86
C SER A 623 -27.70 26.12 6.72
N HIS A 624 -28.32 25.41 7.66
CA HIS A 624 -27.63 24.43 8.49
C HIS A 624 -26.94 23.35 7.63
N GLU A 625 -27.67 22.81 6.65
CA GLU A 625 -27.21 21.77 5.74
C GLU A 625 -26.07 22.28 4.87
N GLN A 626 -26.16 23.52 4.38
CA GLN A 626 -25.12 24.13 3.58
C GLN A 626 -23.86 24.42 4.40
N ALA A 627 -23.98 24.88 5.65
CA ALA A 627 -22.83 25.11 6.54
C ALA A 627 -22.08 23.80 6.83
N ILE A 628 -22.81 22.71 7.12
CA ILE A 628 -22.22 21.37 7.30
C ILE A 628 -21.56 20.89 6.00
N GLY A 629 -22.25 20.99 4.87
CA GLY A 629 -21.72 20.59 3.56
C GLY A 629 -20.45 21.36 3.18
N ASN A 630 -20.42 22.68 3.42
CA ASN A 630 -19.25 23.52 3.21
C ASN A 630 -18.08 23.09 4.10
N TYR A 631 -18.32 22.86 5.39
CA TYR A 631 -17.29 22.38 6.30
C TYR A 631 -16.72 21.02 5.87
N ILE A 632 -17.57 20.06 5.50
CA ILE A 632 -17.13 18.75 5.00
C ILE A 632 -16.28 18.91 3.73
N LYS A 633 -16.72 19.76 2.79
CA LYS A 633 -15.98 20.05 1.56
C LYS A 633 -14.62 20.71 1.84
N ALA A 634 -14.56 21.63 2.80
CA ALA A 634 -13.31 22.26 3.24
C ALA A 634 -12.33 21.23 3.83
N ILE A 635 -12.82 20.34 4.69
CA ILE A 635 -12.02 19.22 5.24
C ILE A 635 -11.53 18.32 4.11
N GLY A 636 -12.39 17.95 3.16
CA GLY A 636 -12.01 17.13 2.00
C GLY A 636 -10.88 17.75 1.17
N LYS A 637 -11.02 19.01 0.77
CA LYS A 637 -9.96 19.76 0.06
C LYS A 637 -8.68 19.85 0.88
N GLY A 638 -8.81 20.06 2.19
CA GLY A 638 -7.69 20.05 3.11
C GLY A 638 -6.96 18.72 3.17
N ILE A 639 -7.69 17.59 3.19
CA ILE A 639 -7.11 16.25 3.17
C ILE A 639 -6.37 16.02 1.85
N PHE A 640 -6.96 16.39 0.71
CA PHE A 640 -6.25 16.34 -0.59
C PHE A 640 -4.93 17.10 -0.52
N LYS A 641 -4.93 18.33 0.00
CA LYS A 641 -3.71 19.11 0.19
C LYS A 641 -2.68 18.41 1.08
N VAL A 642 -3.10 17.77 2.17
CA VAL A 642 -2.16 17.07 3.07
C VAL A 642 -1.54 15.86 2.37
N MET A 643 -2.33 15.08 1.65
CA MET A 643 -1.85 13.90 0.90
C MET A 643 -0.92 14.31 -0.24
N SER A 644 -1.28 15.37 -0.98
CA SER A 644 -0.55 15.81 -2.16
C SER A 644 0.86 16.32 -1.83
N LYS A 645 1.11 16.79 -0.60
CA LYS A 645 2.46 17.14 -0.10
C LYS A 645 3.46 15.99 -0.19
N MET A 646 2.99 14.75 -0.09
CA MET A 646 3.83 13.55 -0.25
C MET A 646 3.67 12.92 -1.64
N GLY A 647 2.86 13.51 -2.53
CA GLY A 647 2.51 12.93 -3.83
C GLY A 647 1.56 11.74 -3.73
N ILE A 648 0.78 11.62 -2.66
CA ILE A 648 -0.18 10.53 -2.47
C ILE A 648 -1.51 10.93 -3.10
N SER A 649 -2.06 10.06 -3.95
CA SER A 649 -3.29 10.35 -4.70
C SER A 649 -4.55 9.80 -4.01
N THR A 650 -4.45 8.70 -3.26
CA THR A 650 -5.62 8.05 -2.65
C THR A 650 -5.51 7.96 -1.13
N ILE A 651 -6.61 8.25 -0.43
CA ILE A 651 -6.65 8.22 1.05
C ILE A 651 -6.53 6.80 1.63
N ARG A 652 -6.65 5.79 0.78
CA ARG A 652 -6.61 4.38 1.17
C ARG A 652 -5.20 3.86 1.37
N SER A 653 -4.27 4.41 0.60
CA SER A 653 -2.84 4.15 0.69
C SER A 653 -2.26 4.79 1.94
#